data_AF-A0A846D1M0-F1
#
_entry.id   AF-A0A846D1M0-F1
#
_cell.length_a   1.000
_cell.length_b   1.000
_cell.length_c   1.000
_cell.angle_alpha   90.00
_cell.angle_beta   90.00
_cell.angle_gamma   90.00
#
_symmetry.space_group_name_H-M   'P 1'
#
loop_
_entity.id
_entity.type
_entity.pdbx_description
1 polymer ?
#
loop_
_entity_poly.entity_id
_entity_poly.type
_entity_poly.pdbx_seq_one_letter_code
_entity_poly.pdbx_strand_id
1 'polypeptide(L)'
;GGTGVHTTSVEQVARSQIIENWVSQDKPEHLKTIRDRILRNEQRASRLLGLYQHVLDQGSLAADGSEEQTELRLSGLVVELDGYLQVSNRIYGSVFDRDWVKQELARLRPYSEAFTAWVESGCQDEARLLRGVALENAQAWAKGKSLSDLDYQFLAAGQELDRRVLAEESRILEQANETLTEAQKKAKRTIQRGGLALGLFSVIAIIVAVVTGIKARDNFKQSQEAKTGARLEQQGVSILRRLGGDNVYYGERELLYSAMETGQQLFNIVKDGRSLDKYPAIIPLYALQQSLSKFKEKRRFRGHESLVSSVSFSPDGKIIATASFDKTVRLWDLQGKQLALLKGHQSSVRSVSFSRDGKRLATASDLTVILWDLEGNQLALLRGHPSSLLSVSFSRDGKRLATALSDKTVRIWDLQGNQLALLKGHQDLVRSVSFSLDGKTLATASDDKTVRLWDLQGKQLALLRGHQFRVNSVSFNLDGKTLATASYDKTVRLWDLQGKQLALLRGHQSSVSSVSFSRDGKMLASASKDKTVRLWDLQGNQLAIFQGHQDSVNSVTFSLDGKTLATASDDKTVRLWDLQGNQLAIFQGHQSSLSSVSFSPDGKMLASASSDHTVRLWDLQGNPLALLTGHQSEVNSLNFSRDGKMLASASSDHTVRLWDLQGNPLALLTGHQELVFSISFSRDGKMLATALSDNTVRVWDLQGNQLAIFQGHQDWVESVRFSPDGQRLATASWDKTVRVWDLEGNQLALLKGHQDSVNSVSFSPDGQRLATASWDKTVRVWDLEGNQLALLKGHQDSVNSVSFSPNGKTLATASDDKTVRVWDLEGNQLALLKGHQDSVNSVSFSPDGKTLATASSDHTARLWAVEDLDEMLARGCKLLENYFVENFQALESLSSCQDSVNKAAVAPGLVKQGEKLAKEGKLIKALSLYKEAQQLDLNLKIDANYWNNLCWDGSLHGYAVEVMDACEKAVAKEPENGFFKRSRGLAKALTGDKAGAISDFQVYVDSTDNDEWKAQPQKWIDDLRAGKNPFTEEVLKDLLEE
;
A
#
# COMPACT_ATOMS: atom_id res chain seq x y z
N GLY A 1 -17.83 61.81 7.17
CA GLY A 1 -17.03 61.31 8.31
C GLY A 1 -17.28 59.84 8.46
N GLY A 2 -16.32 58.96 8.67
CA GLY A 2 -14.89 59.11 8.84
C GLY A 2 -14.20 57.84 8.33
N THR A 3 -13.04 58.01 7.71
CA THR A 3 -12.16 56.94 7.24
C THR A 3 -11.45 56.31 8.44
N GLY A 4 -11.89 55.12 8.86
CA GLY A 4 -11.16 54.30 9.81
C GLY A 4 -10.03 53.55 9.11
N VAL A 5 -8.84 54.14 9.07
CA VAL A 5 -7.60 53.42 8.73
C VAL A 5 -7.30 52.52 9.92
N HIS A 6 -7.51 51.21 9.78
CA HIS A 6 -6.99 50.22 10.73
C HIS A 6 -5.46 50.23 10.61
N THR A 7 -4.79 50.93 11.51
CA THR A 7 -3.36 50.73 11.74
C THR A 7 -3.20 49.38 12.42
N THR A 8 -2.91 48.32 11.65
CA THR A 8 -2.49 47.03 12.20
C THR A 8 -1.28 47.28 13.10
N SER A 9 -1.39 46.95 14.39
CA SER A 9 -0.28 47.21 15.31
C SER A 9 0.92 46.34 14.93
N VAL A 10 2.14 46.85 15.15
CA VAL A 10 3.38 46.07 14.93
C VAL A 10 3.34 44.74 15.67
N GLU A 11 2.66 44.70 16.82
CA GLU A 11 2.42 43.50 17.62
C GLU A 11 1.55 42.45 16.90
N GLN A 12 0.46 42.87 16.24
CA GLN A 12 -0.39 41.95 15.47
C GLN A 12 0.34 41.37 14.25
N VAL A 13 1.18 42.18 13.61
CA VAL A 13 2.01 41.70 12.48
C VAL A 13 3.09 40.75 12.99
N ALA A 14 3.79 41.08 14.08
CA ALA A 14 4.80 40.19 14.67
C ALA A 14 4.19 38.86 15.12
N ARG A 15 3.01 38.89 15.76
CA ARG A 15 2.31 37.68 16.20
C ARG A 15 1.89 36.80 15.03
N SER A 16 1.18 37.36 14.05
CA SER A 16 0.67 36.58 12.92
C SER A 16 1.77 36.11 11.95
N GLN A 17 2.81 36.92 11.70
CA GLN A 17 3.83 36.61 10.69
C GLN A 17 5.06 35.91 11.26
N ILE A 18 5.45 36.20 12.51
CA ILE A 18 6.72 35.74 13.11
C ILE A 18 6.51 34.70 14.23
N ILE A 19 5.38 34.72 14.95
CA ILE A 19 5.12 33.76 16.04
C ILE A 19 4.24 32.61 15.57
N GLU A 20 3.09 32.89 14.97
CA GLU A 20 2.10 31.84 14.63
C GLU A 20 2.44 31.10 13.31
N ASN A 21 3.06 31.77 12.34
CA ASN A 21 3.31 31.22 10.99
C ASN A 21 4.80 31.07 10.60
N TRP A 22 5.69 31.13 11.58
CA TRP A 22 7.15 31.20 11.38
C TRP A 22 7.72 30.07 10.52
N VAL A 23 7.19 28.85 10.64
CA VAL A 23 7.64 27.69 9.85
C VAL A 23 7.51 27.93 8.33
N SER A 24 6.52 28.72 7.91
CA SER A 24 6.28 29.02 6.50
C SER A 24 6.85 30.37 6.04
N GLN A 25 7.05 31.31 6.97
CA GLN A 25 7.38 32.73 6.67
C GLN A 25 8.81 33.16 7.07
N ASP A 26 9.63 32.30 7.67
CA ASP A 26 11.03 32.59 8.07
C ASP A 26 11.96 32.79 6.85
N LYS A 27 11.98 34.01 6.29
CA LYS A 27 12.81 34.43 5.15
C LYS A 27 13.43 35.82 5.40
N PRO A 28 14.76 35.97 5.44
CA PRO A 28 15.77 34.91 5.38
C PRO A 28 15.71 33.97 6.59
N GLU A 29 16.13 32.72 6.43
CA GLU A 29 15.97 31.67 7.45
C GLU A 29 16.79 31.96 8.72
N HIS A 30 16.09 32.19 9.83
CA HIS A 30 16.71 32.44 11.12
C HIS A 30 16.19 31.51 12.22
N LEU A 31 14.87 31.46 12.40
CA LEU A 31 14.22 30.61 13.40
C LEU A 31 14.40 29.12 13.04
N LYS A 32 14.33 28.77 11.75
CA LYS A 32 14.61 27.40 11.27
C LYS A 32 16.04 26.99 11.56
N THR A 33 16.99 27.91 11.42
CA THR A 33 18.40 27.64 11.73
C THR A 33 18.59 27.35 13.22
N ILE A 34 17.92 28.08 14.11
CA ILE A 34 17.97 27.83 15.56
C ILE A 34 17.36 26.46 15.89
N ARG A 35 16.16 26.16 15.35
CA ARG A 35 15.52 24.85 15.47
C ARG A 35 16.45 23.72 15.03
N ASP A 36 16.99 23.84 13.82
CA ASP A 36 17.78 22.80 13.21
C ASP A 36 19.07 22.58 13.99
N ARG A 37 19.69 23.62 14.57
CA ARG A 37 20.86 23.47 15.46
C ARG A 37 20.54 22.67 16.73
N ILE A 38 19.37 22.87 17.32
CA ILE A 38 18.94 22.15 18.54
C ILE A 38 18.62 20.68 18.22
N LEU A 39 18.02 20.43 17.06
CA LEU A 39 17.56 19.10 16.65
C LEU A 39 18.58 18.32 15.81
N ARG A 40 19.70 18.94 15.40
CA ARG A 40 20.71 18.34 14.51
C ARG A 40 21.30 17.06 15.08
N ASN A 41 21.59 17.05 16.37
CA ASN A 41 22.18 15.90 17.06
C ASN A 41 21.12 15.15 17.86
N GLU A 42 20.50 14.15 17.24
CA GLU A 42 19.47 13.33 17.89
C GLU A 42 19.93 12.62 19.17
N GLN A 43 21.25 12.47 19.40
CA GLN A 43 21.80 11.89 20.63
C GLN A 43 21.74 12.84 21.81
N ARG A 44 21.71 14.17 21.58
CA ARG A 44 21.71 15.20 22.64
C ARG A 44 20.49 16.13 22.62
N ALA A 45 19.71 16.13 21.54
CA ALA A 45 18.54 16.99 21.37
C ALA A 45 17.55 16.91 22.57
N SER A 46 17.37 15.72 23.15
CA SER A 46 16.50 15.54 24.33
C SER A 46 17.04 16.24 25.57
N ARG A 47 18.37 16.21 25.81
CA ARG A 47 19.01 16.95 26.90
C ARG A 47 18.97 18.46 26.68
N LEU A 48 19.25 18.93 25.46
CA LEU A 48 19.22 20.35 25.11
C LEU A 48 17.82 20.96 25.30
N LEU A 49 16.79 20.25 24.82
CA LEU A 49 15.39 20.65 25.01
C LEU A 49 14.99 20.61 26.49
N GLY A 50 15.48 19.64 27.28
CA GLY A 50 15.25 19.59 28.73
C GLY A 50 15.90 20.75 29.50
N LEU A 51 17.14 21.11 29.17
CA LEU A 51 17.82 22.28 29.75
C LEU A 51 17.08 23.58 29.39
N TYR A 52 16.64 23.69 28.15
CA TYR A 52 15.85 24.85 27.71
C TYR A 52 14.48 24.91 28.38
N GLN A 53 13.82 23.77 28.57
CA GLN A 53 12.57 23.68 29.34
C GLN A 53 12.75 24.22 30.76
N HIS A 54 13.86 23.88 31.41
CA HIS A 54 14.17 24.40 32.75
C HIS A 54 14.34 25.94 32.75
N VAL A 55 14.99 26.50 31.72
CA VAL A 55 15.10 27.95 31.53
C VAL A 55 13.72 28.59 31.34
N LEU A 56 12.81 27.95 30.59
CA LEU A 56 11.42 28.43 30.41
C LEU A 56 10.57 28.31 31.68
N ASP A 57 10.85 27.33 32.53
CA ASP A 57 10.09 27.05 33.75
C ASP A 57 10.53 27.93 34.92
N GLN A 58 11.84 28.12 35.10
CA GLN A 58 12.43 28.85 36.22
C GLN A 58 12.82 30.29 35.85
N GLY A 59 12.78 30.65 34.56
CA GLY A 59 13.21 31.94 34.04
C GLY A 59 14.71 32.07 33.81
N SER A 60 15.53 31.27 34.50
CA SER A 60 16.97 31.17 34.30
C SER A 60 17.52 29.82 34.78
N LEU A 61 18.71 29.45 34.32
CA LEU A 61 19.44 28.24 34.76
C LEU A 61 20.91 28.61 35.04
N ALA A 62 21.48 28.19 36.17
CA ALA A 62 22.88 28.50 36.49
C ALA A 62 23.84 27.92 35.44
N ALA A 63 24.79 28.73 34.98
CA ALA A 63 25.78 28.31 33.99
C ALA A 63 26.83 27.40 34.64
N ASP A 64 26.92 26.15 34.18
CA ASP A 64 27.83 25.13 34.73
C ASP A 64 29.01 24.78 33.80
N GLY A 65 29.02 25.34 32.58
CA GLY A 65 30.08 25.12 31.59
C GLY A 65 30.08 23.73 30.95
N SER A 66 29.03 22.93 31.16
CA SER A 66 28.89 21.63 30.49
C SER A 66 28.87 21.76 28.96
N GLU A 67 29.24 20.68 28.28
CA GLU A 67 29.25 20.63 26.81
C GLU A 67 27.86 20.89 26.24
N GLU A 68 26.81 20.38 26.90
CA GLU A 68 25.41 20.56 26.53
C GLU A 68 24.91 22.00 26.75
N GLN A 69 25.28 22.65 27.86
CA GLN A 69 24.97 24.08 28.03
C GLN A 69 25.70 24.95 26.99
N THR A 70 26.92 24.57 26.63
CA THR A 70 27.69 25.25 25.57
C THR A 70 27.02 25.08 24.21
N GLU A 71 26.59 23.87 23.86
CA GLU A 71 25.86 23.57 22.63
C GLU A 71 24.50 24.30 22.57
N LEU A 72 23.77 24.37 23.70
CA LEU A 72 22.53 25.13 23.79
C LEU A 72 22.77 26.64 23.57
N ARG A 73 23.85 27.21 24.08
CA ARG A 73 24.24 28.61 23.80
C ARG A 73 24.61 28.83 22.34
N LEU A 74 25.36 27.90 21.73
CA LEU A 74 25.78 27.97 20.32
C LEU A 74 24.59 27.88 19.35
N SER A 75 23.45 27.34 19.79
CA SER A 75 22.20 27.38 19.02
C SER A 75 21.71 28.82 18.77
N GLY A 76 22.06 29.77 19.65
CA GLY A 76 21.56 31.15 19.66
C GLY A 76 20.21 31.33 20.35
N LEU A 77 19.66 30.27 20.95
CA LEU A 77 18.38 30.30 21.66
C LEU A 77 18.48 30.88 23.08
N VAL A 78 19.61 30.64 23.75
CA VAL A 78 19.91 31.15 25.09
C VAL A 78 21.23 31.92 25.11
N VAL A 79 21.33 32.88 26.03
CA VAL A 79 22.52 33.67 26.30
C VAL A 79 22.90 33.54 27.77
N GLU A 80 24.18 33.60 28.07
CA GLU A 80 24.67 33.67 29.45
C GLU A 80 24.74 35.14 29.89
N LEU A 81 24.02 35.49 30.96
CA LEU A 81 24.04 36.79 31.61
C LEU A 81 24.21 36.58 33.11
N ASP A 82 25.21 37.24 33.70
CA ASP A 82 25.52 37.18 35.15
C ASP A 82 25.69 35.75 35.71
N GLY A 83 26.22 34.82 34.90
CA GLY A 83 26.42 33.41 35.28
C GLY A 83 25.16 32.55 35.19
N TYR A 84 24.11 33.02 34.50
CA TYR A 84 22.88 32.26 34.25
C TYR A 84 22.52 32.25 32.77
N LEU A 85 22.03 31.12 32.28
CA LEU A 85 21.39 30.96 30.97
C LEU A 85 19.97 31.54 31.00
N GLN A 86 19.69 32.43 30.06
CA GLN A 86 18.39 33.06 29.84
C GLN A 86 18.03 33.04 28.36
N VAL A 87 16.74 33.09 28.02
CA VAL A 87 16.28 33.13 26.62
C VAL A 87 16.82 34.40 25.93
N SER A 88 17.48 34.26 24.79
CA SER A 88 18.21 35.37 24.15
C SER A 88 17.32 36.54 23.70
N ASN A 89 16.06 36.27 23.35
CA ASN A 89 15.07 37.29 23.00
C ASN A 89 13.65 36.77 23.25
N ARG A 90 12.72 37.66 23.60
CA ARG A 90 11.29 37.39 23.79
C ARG A 90 10.64 36.69 22.59
N ILE A 91 11.01 37.05 21.36
CA ILE A 91 10.46 36.37 20.16
C ILE A 91 10.83 34.87 20.16
N TYR A 92 12.05 34.51 20.56
CA TYR A 92 12.44 33.11 20.62
C TYR A 92 11.69 32.35 21.70
N GLY A 93 11.48 32.97 22.87
CA GLY A 93 10.67 32.40 23.93
C GLY A 93 9.18 32.24 23.58
N SER A 94 8.68 33.04 22.62
CA SER A 94 7.31 32.89 22.08
C SER A 94 7.20 31.89 20.93
N VAL A 95 8.27 31.67 20.17
CA VAL A 95 8.31 30.71 19.05
C VAL A 95 8.66 29.30 19.51
N PHE A 96 9.67 29.19 20.36
CA PHE A 96 10.12 27.97 21.01
C PHE A 96 9.56 27.96 22.44
N ASP A 97 8.24 28.02 22.55
CA ASP A 97 7.57 28.05 23.84
C ASP A 97 7.51 26.65 24.49
N ARG A 98 6.85 26.56 25.66
CA ARG A 98 6.71 25.30 26.40
C ARG A 98 5.99 24.22 25.59
N ASP A 99 5.00 24.61 24.79
CA ASP A 99 4.22 23.67 23.99
C ASP A 99 5.07 23.12 22.84
N TRP A 100 5.86 23.96 22.19
CA TRP A 100 6.82 23.53 21.18
C TRP A 100 7.85 22.55 21.75
N VAL A 101 8.44 22.85 22.91
CA VAL A 101 9.41 21.95 23.58
C VAL A 101 8.75 20.62 23.96
N LYS A 102 7.51 20.65 24.48
CA LYS A 102 6.74 19.44 24.83
C LYS A 102 6.47 18.57 23.60
N GLN A 103 6.10 19.18 22.46
CA GLN A 103 5.86 18.46 21.20
C GLN A 103 7.13 17.81 20.64
N GLU A 104 8.26 18.52 20.64
CA GLU A 104 9.53 17.95 20.15
C GLU A 104 10.06 16.85 21.07
N LEU A 105 9.97 17.02 22.39
CA LEU A 105 10.33 15.96 23.35
C LEU A 105 9.43 14.72 23.18
N ALA A 106 8.13 14.92 22.91
CA ALA A 106 7.21 13.81 22.64
C ALA A 106 7.50 13.08 21.32
N ARG A 107 8.00 13.81 20.31
CA ARG A 107 8.44 13.25 19.01
C ARG A 107 9.72 12.42 19.14
N LEU A 108 10.64 12.84 20.00
CA LEU A 108 11.93 12.16 20.19
C LEU A 108 11.79 10.86 21.00
N ARG A 109 10.98 10.85 22.06
CA ARG A 109 10.85 9.72 23.00
C ARG A 109 9.86 8.65 22.50
N PRO A 110 10.27 7.37 22.36
CA PRO A 110 9.35 6.29 22.05
C PRO A 110 8.39 5.94 23.20
N TYR A 111 8.63 6.48 24.40
CA TYR A 111 7.86 6.26 25.63
C TYR A 111 7.21 7.54 26.18
N SER A 112 6.98 8.55 25.32
CA SER A 112 6.51 9.88 25.73
C SER A 112 5.20 9.89 26.51
N GLU A 113 4.19 9.11 26.09
CA GLU A 113 2.87 9.07 26.73
C GLU A 113 2.94 8.54 28.18
N ALA A 114 3.64 7.41 28.37
CA ALA A 114 3.85 6.80 29.68
C ALA A 114 4.67 7.71 30.61
N PHE A 115 5.71 8.35 30.06
CA PHE A 115 6.54 9.31 30.78
C PHE A 115 5.74 10.55 31.21
N THR A 116 4.96 11.16 30.31
CA THR A 116 4.14 12.33 30.63
C THR A 116 3.11 12.01 31.71
N ALA A 117 2.41 10.88 31.60
CA ALA A 117 1.46 10.44 32.62
C ALA A 117 2.13 10.20 33.98
N TRP A 118 3.34 9.64 34.00
CA TRP A 118 4.11 9.43 35.23
C TRP A 118 4.56 10.76 35.86
N VAL A 119 5.07 11.70 35.07
CA VAL A 119 5.47 13.03 35.55
C VAL A 119 4.26 13.82 36.06
N GLU A 120 3.13 13.78 35.35
CA GLU A 120 1.86 14.42 35.77
C GLU A 120 1.31 13.84 37.08
N SER A 121 1.65 12.59 37.41
CA SER A 121 1.34 11.97 38.71
C SER A 121 2.28 12.41 39.85
N GLY A 122 3.22 13.32 39.60
CA GLY A 122 4.28 13.66 40.57
C GLY A 122 5.31 12.55 40.75
N CYS A 123 5.53 11.74 39.71
CA CYS A 123 6.46 10.60 39.69
C CYS A 123 6.10 9.46 40.66
N GLN A 124 4.82 9.33 41.05
CA GLN A 124 4.39 8.33 42.04
C GLN A 124 3.58 7.15 41.46
N ASP A 125 2.96 7.31 40.28
CA ASP A 125 2.09 6.26 39.70
C ASP A 125 2.92 5.15 39.04
N GLU A 126 3.24 4.10 39.81
CA GLU A 126 3.97 2.92 39.32
C GLU A 126 3.23 2.15 38.19
N ALA A 127 1.94 2.39 37.97
CA ALA A 127 1.21 1.78 36.86
C ALA A 127 1.60 2.38 35.50
N ARG A 128 2.22 3.56 35.49
CA ARG A 128 2.69 4.26 34.28
C ARG A 128 4.12 3.92 33.90
N LEU A 129 4.85 3.20 34.76
CA LEU A 129 6.22 2.78 34.51
C LEU A 129 6.26 1.65 33.46
N LEU A 130 7.27 1.70 32.58
CA LEU A 130 7.50 0.67 31.57
C LEU A 130 7.94 -0.65 32.21
N ARG A 131 7.60 -1.78 31.58
CA ARG A 131 7.94 -3.15 32.02
C ARG A 131 8.23 -4.08 30.84
N GLY A 132 8.99 -5.14 31.08
CA GLY A 132 9.36 -6.16 30.07
C GLY A 132 9.91 -5.55 28.77
N VAL A 133 9.44 -6.06 27.63
CA VAL A 133 9.93 -5.67 26.29
C VAL A 133 9.80 -4.16 26.01
N ALA A 134 8.80 -3.49 26.57
CA ALA A 134 8.63 -2.03 26.40
C ALA A 134 9.73 -1.25 27.12
N LEU A 135 10.15 -1.72 28.30
CA LEU A 135 11.28 -1.15 29.04
C LEU A 135 12.60 -1.47 28.32
N GLU A 136 12.79 -2.70 27.82
CA GLU A 136 13.99 -3.09 27.06
C GLU A 136 14.19 -2.23 25.81
N ASN A 137 13.11 -2.00 25.04
CA ASN A 137 13.15 -1.15 23.85
C ASN A 137 13.48 0.31 24.21
N ALA A 138 12.93 0.82 25.30
CA ALA A 138 13.22 2.17 25.78
C ALA A 138 14.68 2.31 26.25
N GLN A 139 15.23 1.31 26.94
CA GLN A 139 16.62 1.27 27.38
C GLN A 139 17.58 1.11 26.19
N ALA A 140 17.23 0.30 25.19
CA ALA A 140 18.00 0.16 23.96
C ALA A 140 18.04 1.47 23.17
N TRP A 141 16.92 2.18 23.08
CA TRP A 141 16.85 3.50 22.46
C TRP A 141 17.64 4.56 23.23
N ALA A 142 17.66 4.48 24.57
CA ALA A 142 18.41 5.41 25.43
C ALA A 142 19.93 5.20 25.35
N LYS A 143 20.39 4.03 24.90
CA LYS A 143 21.81 3.67 24.86
C LYS A 143 22.59 4.61 23.92
N GLY A 144 23.58 5.30 24.47
CA GLY A 144 24.41 6.27 23.72
C GLY A 144 23.75 7.64 23.52
N LYS A 145 22.63 7.93 24.20
CA LYS A 145 21.99 9.25 24.21
C LYS A 145 22.18 9.96 25.54
N SER A 146 22.31 11.28 25.50
CA SER A 146 22.25 12.15 26.67
C SER A 146 20.79 12.58 26.87
N LEU A 147 20.18 12.12 27.96
CA LEU A 147 18.76 12.34 28.28
C LEU A 147 18.58 13.30 29.46
N SER A 148 17.35 13.75 29.71
CA SER A 148 17.04 14.54 30.91
C SER A 148 17.12 13.67 32.18
N ASP A 149 17.33 14.30 33.33
CA ASP A 149 17.44 13.57 34.61
C ASP A 149 16.14 12.81 34.94
N LEU A 150 14.99 13.39 34.57
CA LEU A 150 13.67 12.74 34.70
C LEU A 150 13.56 11.49 33.82
N ASP A 151 14.12 11.51 32.60
CA ASP A 151 14.12 10.32 31.72
C ASP A 151 14.89 9.16 32.37
N TYR A 152 16.07 9.43 32.95
CA TYR A 152 16.83 8.41 33.66
C TYR A 152 16.09 7.89 34.89
N GLN A 153 15.43 8.77 35.65
CA GLN A 153 14.62 8.37 36.81
C GLN A 153 13.44 7.48 36.39
N PHE A 154 12.74 7.81 35.32
CA PHE A 154 11.63 7.02 34.79
C PHE A 154 12.08 5.61 34.37
N LEU A 155 13.18 5.51 33.63
CA LEU A 155 13.73 4.23 33.17
C LEU A 155 14.25 3.38 34.34
N ALA A 156 14.90 4.00 35.32
CA ALA A 156 15.39 3.31 36.52
C ALA A 156 14.23 2.80 37.39
N ALA A 157 13.18 3.61 37.58
CA ALA A 157 11.99 3.21 38.32
C ALA A 157 11.25 2.04 37.63
N GLY A 158 11.17 2.06 36.30
CA GLY A 158 10.65 0.93 35.52
C GLY A 158 11.47 -0.34 35.71
N GLN A 159 12.80 -0.24 35.70
CA GLN A 159 13.69 -1.38 35.92
C GLN A 159 13.56 -2.01 37.32
N GLU A 160 13.45 -1.18 38.36
CA GLU A 160 13.27 -1.68 39.72
C GLU A 160 11.90 -2.34 39.92
N LEU A 161 10.86 -1.82 39.28
CA LEU A 161 9.53 -2.43 39.31
C LEU A 161 9.49 -3.76 38.56
N ASP A 162 10.12 -3.85 37.39
CA ASP A 162 10.19 -5.07 36.60
C ASP A 162 10.94 -6.19 37.37
N ARG A 163 12.03 -5.83 38.07
CA ARG A 163 12.76 -6.74 38.96
C ARG A 163 11.89 -7.24 40.12
N ARG A 164 11.10 -6.37 40.76
CA ARG A 164 10.17 -6.75 41.84
C ARG A 164 9.08 -7.71 41.35
N VAL A 165 8.52 -7.45 40.17
CA VAL A 165 7.48 -8.31 39.57
C VAL A 165 8.05 -9.68 39.21
N LEU A 166 9.22 -9.76 38.57
CA LEU A 166 9.88 -11.03 38.23
C LEU A 166 10.26 -11.86 39.46
N ALA A 167 10.68 -11.19 40.55
CA ALA A 167 10.99 -11.85 41.82
C ALA A 167 9.73 -12.46 42.47
N GLU A 168 8.61 -11.73 42.47
CA GLU A 168 7.35 -12.23 43.03
C GLU A 168 6.75 -13.35 42.16
N GLU A 169 6.82 -13.24 40.83
CA GLU A 169 6.41 -14.31 39.91
C GLU A 169 7.24 -15.60 40.13
N SER A 170 8.56 -15.47 40.33
CA SER A 170 9.42 -16.62 40.65
C SER A 170 9.05 -17.25 42.00
N ARG A 171 8.72 -16.44 43.00
CA ARG A 171 8.32 -16.91 44.34
C ARG A 171 6.97 -17.64 44.30
N ILE A 172 6.02 -17.16 43.51
CA ILE A 172 4.71 -17.81 43.30
C ILE A 172 4.89 -19.14 42.57
N LEU A 173 5.78 -19.21 41.56
CA LEU A 173 6.10 -20.44 40.84
C LEU A 173 6.80 -21.47 41.74
N GLU A 174 7.69 -21.03 42.62
CA GLU A 174 8.38 -21.88 43.59
C GLU A 174 7.40 -22.45 44.63
N GLN A 175 6.53 -21.60 45.20
CA GLN A 175 5.47 -22.04 46.12
C GLN A 175 4.50 -23.03 45.46
N ALA A 176 4.13 -22.81 44.19
CA ALA A 176 3.28 -23.71 43.43
C ALA A 176 3.95 -25.07 43.15
N ASN A 177 5.25 -25.09 42.90
CA ASN A 177 6.02 -26.33 42.73
C ASN A 177 6.19 -27.11 44.04
N GLU A 178 6.38 -26.42 45.18
CA GLU A 178 6.40 -27.03 46.50
C GLU A 178 5.04 -27.64 46.88
N THR A 179 3.94 -26.92 46.63
CA THR A 179 2.58 -27.48 46.88
C THR A 179 2.30 -28.69 45.99
N LEU A 180 2.75 -28.67 44.74
CA LEU A 180 2.60 -29.79 43.81
C LEU A 180 3.39 -31.03 44.28
N THR A 181 4.61 -30.85 44.78
CA THR A 181 5.44 -31.96 45.28
C THR A 181 4.93 -32.52 46.62
N GLU A 182 4.41 -31.67 47.52
CA GLU A 182 3.72 -32.13 48.73
C GLU A 182 2.44 -32.90 48.41
N ALA A 183 1.63 -32.42 47.47
CA ALA A 183 0.42 -33.10 47.02
C ALA A 183 0.73 -34.48 46.41
N GLN A 184 1.80 -34.59 45.62
CA GLN A 184 2.27 -35.87 45.07
C GLN A 184 2.78 -36.84 46.16
N LYS A 185 3.50 -36.34 47.18
CA LYS A 185 3.96 -37.15 48.33
C LYS A 185 2.78 -37.64 49.18
N LYS A 186 1.78 -36.80 49.43
CA LYS A 186 0.55 -37.15 50.14
C LYS A 186 -0.24 -38.21 49.36
N ALA A 187 -0.44 -38.02 48.06
CA ALA A 187 -1.12 -38.99 47.20
C ALA A 187 -0.44 -40.38 47.22
N LYS A 188 0.90 -40.43 47.20
CA LYS A 188 1.66 -41.70 47.27
C LYS A 188 1.53 -42.41 48.62
N ARG A 189 1.45 -41.65 49.73
CA ARG A 189 1.28 -42.20 51.09
C ARG A 189 -0.16 -42.66 51.35
N THR A 190 -1.14 -41.97 50.79
CA THR A 190 -2.56 -42.31 50.92
C THR A 190 -2.92 -43.57 50.14
N ILE A 191 -2.32 -43.80 48.96
CA ILE A 191 -2.53 -45.02 48.16
C ILE A 191 -1.96 -46.28 48.86
N GLN A 192 -0.96 -46.15 49.74
CA GLN A 192 -0.36 -47.28 50.45
C GLN A 192 -1.05 -47.69 51.76
N ARG A 193 -1.99 -46.91 52.33
CA ARG A 193 -2.43 -47.11 53.73
C ARG A 193 -3.94 -47.24 54.01
N GLY A 194 -4.82 -47.25 53.02
CA GLY A 194 -6.23 -47.60 53.29
C GLY A 194 -7.14 -47.14 52.16
N GLY A 195 -8.10 -47.93 51.67
CA GLY A 195 -8.84 -48.97 52.39
C GLY A 195 -10.04 -48.35 53.12
N LEU A 196 -11.05 -47.97 52.33
CA LEU A 196 -12.46 -47.70 52.69
C LEU A 196 -12.80 -46.53 53.65
N ALA A 197 -13.82 -45.78 53.20
CA ALA A 197 -14.68 -44.81 53.92
C ALA A 197 -14.11 -43.42 54.23
N LEU A 198 -14.35 -42.46 53.31
CA LEU A 198 -15.26 -41.32 53.53
C LEU A 198 -15.34 -40.51 52.21
N GLY A 199 -16.19 -40.97 51.31
CA GLY A 199 -16.67 -40.17 50.19
C GLY A 199 -17.66 -39.14 50.73
N LEU A 200 -17.38 -37.86 50.50
CA LEU A 200 -18.32 -36.84 49.98
C LEU A 200 -17.74 -35.41 50.00
N PHE A 201 -16.59 -35.14 50.67
CA PHE A 201 -16.01 -33.79 50.69
C PHE A 201 -14.83 -33.57 49.72
N SER A 202 -14.28 -34.62 49.11
CA SER A 202 -13.11 -34.51 48.23
C SER A 202 -13.44 -34.15 46.77
N VAL A 203 -14.66 -34.40 46.31
CA VAL A 203 -15.02 -34.17 44.89
C VAL A 203 -15.36 -32.70 44.62
N ILE A 204 -16.01 -32.00 45.57
CA ILE A 204 -16.39 -30.58 45.40
C ILE A 204 -15.17 -29.66 45.44
N ALA A 205 -14.18 -29.93 46.31
CA ALA A 205 -12.95 -29.14 46.38
C ALA A 205 -12.03 -29.36 45.17
N ILE A 206 -11.98 -30.58 44.62
CA ILE A 206 -11.25 -30.87 43.38
C ILE A 206 -11.95 -30.24 42.18
N ILE A 207 -13.29 -30.27 42.12
CA ILE A 207 -14.05 -29.58 41.06
C ILE A 207 -13.86 -28.06 41.19
N VAL A 208 -13.91 -27.48 42.38
CA VAL A 208 -13.70 -26.03 42.57
C VAL A 208 -12.26 -25.62 42.24
N ALA A 209 -11.24 -26.41 42.61
CA ALA A 209 -9.84 -26.15 42.28
C ALA A 209 -9.50 -26.36 40.80
N VAL A 210 -10.14 -27.35 40.16
CA VAL A 210 -10.04 -27.58 38.71
C VAL A 210 -10.79 -26.47 37.97
N VAL A 211 -11.97 -26.06 38.42
CA VAL A 211 -12.75 -24.96 37.83
C VAL A 211 -12.05 -23.61 38.05
N THR A 212 -11.47 -23.34 39.22
CA THR A 212 -10.70 -22.11 39.47
C THR A 212 -9.36 -22.12 38.75
N GLY A 213 -8.70 -23.28 38.63
CA GLY A 213 -7.49 -23.47 37.81
C GLY A 213 -7.75 -23.33 36.31
N ILE A 214 -8.87 -23.88 35.82
CA ILE A 214 -9.34 -23.67 34.43
C ILE A 214 -9.67 -22.19 34.23
N LYS A 215 -10.40 -21.55 35.15
CA LYS A 215 -10.75 -20.13 35.05
C LYS A 215 -9.52 -19.21 35.14
N ALA A 216 -8.52 -19.54 35.95
CA ALA A 216 -7.25 -18.82 36.02
C ALA A 216 -6.42 -19.00 34.75
N ARG A 217 -6.39 -20.21 34.18
CA ARG A 217 -5.72 -20.50 32.89
C ARG A 217 -6.44 -19.80 31.73
N ASP A 218 -7.77 -19.77 31.75
CA ASP A 218 -8.58 -19.07 30.76
C ASP A 218 -8.39 -17.55 30.86
N ASN A 219 -8.32 -17.00 32.08
CA ASN A 219 -8.03 -15.58 32.30
C ASN A 219 -6.59 -15.21 31.89
N PHE A 220 -5.61 -16.09 32.14
CA PHE A 220 -4.23 -15.89 31.69
C PHE A 220 -4.14 -15.94 30.16
N LYS A 221 -4.81 -16.90 29.52
CA LYS A 221 -4.91 -17.00 28.07
C LYS A 221 -5.57 -15.76 27.45
N GLN A 222 -6.67 -15.28 28.04
CA GLN A 222 -7.33 -14.03 27.63
C GLN A 222 -6.41 -12.81 27.79
N SER A 223 -5.62 -12.74 28.87
CA SER A 223 -4.66 -11.65 29.10
C SER A 223 -3.51 -11.66 28.08
N GLN A 224 -2.97 -12.82 27.74
CA GLN A 224 -1.94 -12.97 26.71
C GLN A 224 -2.47 -12.63 25.30
N GLU A 225 -3.70 -13.05 24.99
CA GLU A 225 -4.38 -12.71 23.75
C GLU A 225 -4.64 -11.19 23.67
N ALA A 226 -4.99 -10.53 24.78
CA ALA A 226 -5.18 -9.07 24.84
C ALA A 226 -3.88 -8.28 24.62
N LYS A 227 -2.78 -8.71 25.24
CA LYS A 227 -1.44 -8.13 24.98
C LYS A 227 -1.05 -8.30 23.51
N THR A 228 -1.35 -9.45 22.92
CA THR A 228 -1.09 -9.72 21.50
C THR A 228 -1.94 -8.81 20.62
N GLY A 229 -3.24 -8.66 20.89
CA GLY A 229 -4.13 -7.74 20.18
C GLY A 229 -3.64 -6.28 20.21
N ALA A 230 -3.24 -5.77 21.38
CA ALA A 230 -2.70 -4.41 21.51
C ALA A 230 -1.39 -4.22 20.71
N ARG A 231 -0.52 -5.24 20.70
CA ARG A 231 0.69 -5.23 19.85
C ARG A 231 0.34 -5.19 18.36
N LEU A 232 -0.61 -6.01 17.93
CA LEU A 232 -1.06 -6.04 16.53
C LEU A 232 -1.63 -4.68 16.12
N GLU A 233 -2.43 -4.04 16.97
CA GLU A 233 -2.94 -2.68 16.75
C GLU A 233 -1.83 -1.66 16.51
N GLN A 234 -0.81 -1.63 17.37
CA GLN A 234 0.34 -0.74 17.17
C GLN A 234 1.08 -1.04 15.86
N GLN A 235 1.23 -2.33 15.50
CA GLN A 235 1.80 -2.72 14.21
C GLN A 235 0.93 -2.22 13.06
N GLY A 236 -0.40 -2.39 13.13
CA GLY A 236 -1.34 -1.87 12.14
C GLY A 236 -1.24 -0.35 11.96
N VAL A 237 -1.17 0.42 13.05
CA VAL A 237 -0.96 1.88 13.00
C VAL A 237 0.37 2.22 12.32
N SER A 238 1.44 1.50 12.66
CA SER A 238 2.76 1.71 12.07
C SER A 238 2.78 1.45 10.57
N ILE A 239 2.07 0.41 10.11
CA ILE A 239 1.93 0.06 8.70
C ILE A 239 1.17 1.17 7.97
N LEU A 240 0.02 1.60 8.52
CA LEU A 240 -0.79 2.66 7.92
C LEU A 240 -0.02 3.99 7.81
N ARG A 241 0.76 4.35 8.83
CA ARG A 241 1.62 5.54 8.79
C ARG A 241 2.63 5.48 7.64
N ARG A 242 3.15 4.29 7.32
CA ARG A 242 4.12 4.07 6.23
C ARG A 242 3.45 4.00 4.84
N LEU A 243 2.19 3.57 4.76
CA LEU A 243 1.40 3.47 3.51
C LEU A 243 0.97 4.82 2.92
N GLY A 244 1.24 5.95 3.58
CA GLY A 244 0.98 7.28 3.01
C GLY A 244 -0.49 7.57 2.64
N GLY A 245 -0.70 8.60 1.82
CA GLY A 245 -2.04 9.07 1.41
C GLY A 245 -2.75 8.14 0.41
N ASP A 246 -4.04 8.37 0.17
CA ASP A 246 -4.95 7.43 -0.54
C ASP A 246 -4.53 7.13 -1.99
N ASN A 247 -3.91 8.07 -2.69
CA ASN A 247 -3.52 7.91 -4.10
C ASN A 247 -2.06 7.42 -4.25
N VAL A 248 -1.39 7.03 -3.16
CA VAL A 248 0.00 6.55 -3.19
C VAL A 248 0.01 5.02 -3.24
N TYR A 249 0.64 4.49 -4.28
CA TYR A 249 0.81 3.07 -4.53
C TYR A 249 2.27 2.66 -4.35
N TYR A 250 2.48 1.48 -3.79
CA TYR A 250 3.80 1.01 -3.38
C TYR A 250 4.27 -0.20 -4.18
N GLY A 251 5.60 -0.30 -4.31
CA GLY A 251 6.32 -1.45 -4.82
C GLY A 251 7.22 -2.15 -3.80
N GLU A 252 7.34 -1.64 -2.57
CA GLU A 252 8.10 -2.29 -1.48
C GLU A 252 7.29 -3.40 -0.79
N ARG A 253 7.65 -4.65 -1.10
CA ARG A 253 6.93 -5.86 -0.62
C ARG A 253 7.05 -6.10 0.88
N GLU A 254 8.08 -5.53 1.53
CA GLU A 254 8.29 -5.61 2.99
C GLU A 254 7.10 -5.09 3.79
N LEU A 255 6.50 -3.97 3.36
CA LEU A 255 5.36 -3.38 4.06
C LEU A 255 4.10 -4.24 3.91
N LEU A 256 3.91 -4.82 2.71
CA LEU A 256 2.84 -5.78 2.47
C LEU A 256 3.06 -7.06 3.29
N TYR A 257 4.30 -7.56 3.36
CA TYR A 257 4.66 -8.70 4.21
C TYR A 257 4.38 -8.41 5.68
N SER A 258 4.76 -7.25 6.22
CA SER A 258 4.44 -6.87 7.60
C SER A 258 2.92 -6.88 7.85
N ALA A 259 2.13 -6.36 6.91
CA ALA A 259 0.67 -6.38 7.04
C ALA A 259 0.08 -7.78 6.96
N MET A 260 0.63 -8.63 6.08
CA MET A 260 0.28 -10.04 5.96
C MET A 260 0.61 -10.82 7.24
N GLU A 261 1.76 -10.55 7.85
CA GLU A 261 2.18 -11.18 9.10
C GLU A 261 1.28 -10.74 10.27
N THR A 262 0.99 -9.44 10.39
CA THR A 262 0.03 -8.93 11.37
C THR A 262 -1.36 -9.53 11.16
N GLY A 263 -1.81 -9.64 9.90
CA GLY A 263 -3.09 -10.26 9.55
C GLY A 263 -3.15 -11.76 9.85
N GLN A 264 -2.07 -12.50 9.60
CA GLN A 264 -1.97 -13.93 9.93
C GLN A 264 -2.00 -14.15 11.44
N GLN A 265 -1.31 -13.29 12.21
CA GLN A 265 -1.33 -13.36 13.66
C GLN A 265 -2.72 -13.04 14.22
N LEU A 266 -3.42 -12.06 13.62
CA LEU A 266 -4.82 -11.79 13.95
C LEU A 266 -5.70 -13.01 13.63
N PHE A 267 -5.53 -13.60 12.44
CA PHE A 267 -6.27 -14.79 12.00
C PHE A 267 -6.17 -15.94 13.00
N ASN A 268 -4.96 -16.20 13.51
CA ASN A 268 -4.71 -17.26 14.50
C ASN A 268 -5.46 -17.04 15.84
N ILE A 269 -5.88 -15.80 16.14
CA ILE A 269 -6.64 -15.46 17.36
C ILE A 269 -8.15 -15.61 17.11
N VAL A 270 -8.64 -15.25 15.91
CA VAL A 270 -10.09 -15.16 15.61
C VAL A 270 -10.71 -16.45 15.03
N LYS A 271 -9.90 -17.45 14.64
CA LYS A 271 -10.33 -18.68 13.95
C LYS A 271 -11.39 -19.56 14.67
N ASP A 272 -11.61 -19.35 15.97
CA ASP A 272 -12.51 -20.19 16.80
C ASP A 272 -13.88 -19.54 17.12
N GLY A 273 -14.32 -18.53 16.37
CA GLY A 273 -15.59 -17.83 16.63
C GLY A 273 -15.61 -17.01 17.93
N ARG A 274 -14.42 -16.68 18.47
CA ARG A 274 -14.28 -15.81 19.63
C ARG A 274 -14.46 -14.35 19.20
N SER A 275 -15.38 -13.66 19.87
CA SER A 275 -15.76 -12.29 19.49
C SER A 275 -14.61 -11.29 19.70
N LEU A 276 -14.48 -10.39 18.71
CA LEU A 276 -13.65 -9.20 18.69
C LEU A 276 -14.14 -8.13 19.69
N ASP A 277 -15.28 -8.29 20.35
CA ASP A 277 -15.79 -7.28 21.32
C ASP A 277 -14.85 -7.06 22.52
N LYS A 278 -13.91 -7.98 22.76
CA LYS A 278 -12.83 -7.83 23.77
C LYS A 278 -11.53 -7.24 23.23
N TYR A 279 -11.45 -6.99 21.92
CA TYR A 279 -10.23 -6.61 21.21
C TYR A 279 -10.54 -5.53 20.17
N PRO A 280 -10.10 -4.27 20.33
CA PRO A 280 -10.02 -3.38 19.18
C PRO A 280 -8.91 -3.95 18.29
N ALA A 281 -9.22 -4.78 17.29
CA ALA A 281 -8.25 -5.34 16.33
C ALA A 281 -8.64 -4.96 14.89
N ILE A 282 -9.26 -3.79 14.74
CA ILE A 282 -9.75 -3.25 13.47
C ILE A 282 -8.59 -2.67 12.66
N ILE A 283 -7.59 -2.07 13.33
CA ILE A 283 -6.49 -1.41 12.63
C ILE A 283 -5.59 -2.40 11.89
N PRO A 284 -5.22 -3.59 12.44
CA PRO A 284 -4.51 -4.63 11.70
C PRO A 284 -5.22 -5.05 10.41
N LEU A 285 -6.53 -5.29 10.51
CA LEU A 285 -7.36 -5.72 9.39
C LEU A 285 -7.44 -4.61 8.33
N TYR A 286 -7.67 -3.37 8.78
CA TYR A 286 -7.65 -2.20 7.91
C TYR A 286 -6.27 -1.98 7.27
N ALA A 287 -5.19 -2.18 8.02
CA ALA A 287 -3.82 -2.05 7.53
C ALA A 287 -3.51 -3.11 6.46
N LEU A 288 -3.97 -4.35 6.65
CA LEU A 288 -3.88 -5.39 5.63
C LEU A 288 -4.71 -5.03 4.40
N GLN A 289 -5.96 -4.60 4.59
CA GLN A 289 -6.83 -4.20 3.48
C GLN A 289 -6.23 -3.06 2.65
N GLN A 290 -5.69 -2.04 3.33
CA GLN A 290 -5.01 -0.92 2.68
C GLN A 290 -3.68 -1.32 2.05
N SER A 291 -2.93 -2.24 2.66
CA SER A 291 -1.71 -2.78 2.06
C SER A 291 -2.00 -3.50 0.75
N LEU A 292 -3.03 -4.36 0.74
CA LEU A 292 -3.47 -5.08 -0.45
C LEU A 292 -4.01 -4.15 -1.54
N SER A 293 -4.65 -3.04 -1.14
CA SER A 293 -5.19 -2.06 -2.08
C SER A 293 -4.10 -1.18 -2.70
N LYS A 294 -3.06 -0.80 -1.94
CA LYS A 294 -2.00 0.13 -2.36
C LYS A 294 -0.80 -0.56 -2.99
N PHE A 295 -0.61 -1.86 -2.75
CA PHE A 295 0.46 -2.59 -3.40
C PHE A 295 0.10 -2.93 -4.85
N LYS A 296 0.81 -2.32 -5.81
CA LYS A 296 0.51 -2.46 -7.24
C LYS A 296 1.64 -3.06 -8.07
N GLU A 297 2.83 -3.21 -7.49
CA GLU A 297 3.94 -3.82 -8.24
C GLU A 297 3.68 -5.31 -8.49
N LYS A 298 3.27 -5.65 -9.71
CA LYS A 298 3.13 -7.03 -10.16
C LYS A 298 4.49 -7.73 -10.23
N ARG A 299 5.48 -7.04 -10.80
CA ARG A 299 6.78 -7.66 -11.07
C ARG A 299 7.92 -6.66 -11.10
N ARG A 300 9.09 -7.14 -10.67
CA ARG A 300 10.37 -6.47 -10.78
C ARG A 300 11.28 -7.29 -11.68
N PHE A 301 11.80 -6.69 -12.74
CA PHE A 301 12.79 -7.29 -13.62
C PHE A 301 14.17 -6.81 -13.19
N ARG A 302 15.05 -7.76 -12.86
CA ARG A 302 16.46 -7.52 -12.53
C ARG A 302 17.33 -8.28 -13.53
N GLY A 303 18.46 -7.70 -13.89
CA GLY A 303 19.42 -8.34 -14.80
C GLY A 303 20.34 -7.37 -15.50
N HIS A 304 19.91 -6.12 -15.68
CA HIS A 304 20.79 -5.07 -16.18
C HIS A 304 21.85 -4.69 -15.14
N GLU A 305 23.08 -4.44 -15.59
CA GLU A 305 24.23 -4.13 -14.72
C GLU A 305 24.39 -2.62 -14.47
N SER A 306 23.69 -1.82 -15.28
CA SER A 306 23.65 -0.36 -15.23
C SER A 306 22.20 0.15 -15.33
N LEU A 307 22.03 1.47 -15.32
CA LEU A 307 20.72 2.11 -15.38
C LEU A 307 19.94 1.71 -16.64
N VAL A 308 18.63 1.55 -16.47
CA VAL A 308 17.72 1.26 -17.57
C VAL A 308 17.17 2.56 -18.13
N SER A 309 17.49 2.84 -19.39
CA SER A 309 17.21 4.12 -20.05
C SER A 309 15.82 4.17 -20.68
N SER A 310 15.32 3.04 -21.17
CA SER A 310 14.08 2.98 -21.95
C SER A 310 13.39 1.62 -21.80
N VAL A 311 12.05 1.66 -21.79
CA VAL A 311 11.19 0.47 -21.76
C VAL A 311 10.08 0.61 -22.77
N SER A 312 9.75 -0.48 -23.46
CA SER A 312 8.69 -0.53 -24.47
C SER A 312 7.92 -1.84 -24.39
N PHE A 313 6.59 -1.78 -24.52
CA PHE A 313 5.76 -2.97 -24.71
C PHE A 313 5.71 -3.34 -26.18
N SER A 314 5.72 -4.65 -26.44
CA SER A 314 5.26 -5.20 -27.71
C SER A 314 3.80 -4.84 -27.98
N PRO A 315 3.38 -4.73 -29.24
CA PRO A 315 2.02 -4.33 -29.60
C PRO A 315 0.91 -5.25 -29.07
N ASP A 316 1.21 -6.52 -28.78
CA ASP A 316 0.25 -7.46 -28.16
C ASP A 316 0.28 -7.43 -26.63
N GLY A 317 1.21 -6.66 -26.04
CA GLY A 317 1.40 -6.50 -24.62
C GLY A 317 2.07 -7.67 -23.90
N LYS A 318 2.56 -8.71 -24.61
CA LYS A 318 3.09 -9.93 -23.98
C LYS A 318 4.58 -9.87 -23.68
N ILE A 319 5.31 -9.08 -24.45
CA ILE A 319 6.76 -8.92 -24.35
C ILE A 319 7.10 -7.48 -23.96
N ILE A 320 8.12 -7.33 -23.11
CA ILE A 320 8.72 -6.04 -22.74
C ILE A 320 10.15 -6.01 -23.25
N ALA A 321 10.54 -4.93 -23.92
CA ALA A 321 11.92 -4.65 -24.28
C ALA A 321 12.50 -3.56 -23.38
N THR A 322 13.72 -3.77 -22.90
CA THR A 322 14.40 -2.85 -21.97
C THR A 322 15.80 -2.54 -22.48
N ALA A 323 16.13 -1.26 -22.61
CA ALA A 323 17.45 -0.78 -23.03
C ALA A 323 18.22 -0.20 -21.85
N SER A 324 19.52 -0.46 -21.79
CA SER A 324 20.36 -0.10 -20.65
C SER A 324 21.72 0.48 -21.06
N PHE A 325 22.32 1.19 -20.11
CA PHE A 325 23.67 1.72 -20.23
C PHE A 325 24.74 0.62 -20.12
N ASP A 326 24.36 -0.60 -19.76
CA ASP A 326 25.21 -1.79 -19.84
C ASP A 326 25.45 -2.28 -21.28
N LYS A 327 25.02 -1.50 -22.28
CA LYS A 327 25.19 -1.74 -23.72
C LYS A 327 24.30 -2.85 -24.28
N THR A 328 23.37 -3.38 -23.47
CA THR A 328 22.47 -4.46 -23.88
C THR A 328 21.03 -4.01 -23.98
N VAL A 329 20.25 -4.80 -24.71
CA VAL A 329 18.79 -4.78 -24.68
C VAL A 329 18.29 -6.15 -24.27
N ARG A 330 17.30 -6.21 -23.38
CA ARG A 330 16.70 -7.47 -22.92
C ARG A 330 15.24 -7.53 -23.32
N LEU A 331 14.80 -8.71 -23.74
CA LEU A 331 13.41 -9.03 -23.98
C LEU A 331 12.91 -9.91 -22.85
N TRP A 332 11.74 -9.57 -22.29
CA TRP A 332 11.13 -10.26 -21.16
C TRP A 332 9.70 -10.63 -21.50
N ASP A 333 9.23 -11.78 -21.02
CA ASP A 333 7.79 -11.98 -20.90
C ASP A 333 7.24 -11.27 -19.66
N LEU A 334 5.91 -11.22 -19.52
CA LEU A 334 5.27 -10.65 -18.33
C LEU A 334 5.52 -11.46 -17.04
N GLN A 335 6.08 -12.66 -17.16
CA GLN A 335 6.48 -13.51 -16.04
C GLN A 335 7.92 -13.25 -15.59
N GLY A 336 8.64 -12.28 -16.18
CA GLY A 336 10.01 -11.99 -15.76
C GLY A 336 11.05 -12.93 -16.31
N LYS A 337 10.68 -13.88 -17.16
CA LYS A 337 11.64 -14.71 -17.87
C LYS A 337 12.25 -13.87 -18.99
N GLN A 338 13.58 -13.84 -19.02
CA GLN A 338 14.29 -13.26 -20.15
C GLN A 338 14.14 -14.19 -21.36
N LEU A 339 13.56 -13.66 -22.44
CA LEU A 339 13.38 -14.35 -23.71
C LEU A 339 14.62 -14.23 -24.59
N ALA A 340 15.25 -13.06 -24.63
CA ALA A 340 16.45 -12.80 -25.42
C ALA A 340 17.34 -11.73 -24.78
N LEU A 341 18.65 -11.81 -25.06
CA LEU A 341 19.66 -10.82 -24.69
C LEU A 341 20.36 -10.32 -25.96
N LEU A 342 20.11 -9.07 -26.32
CA LEU A 342 20.63 -8.43 -27.52
C LEU A 342 21.95 -7.74 -27.21
N LYS A 343 23.06 -8.33 -27.71
CA LYS A 343 24.41 -7.79 -27.61
C LYS A 343 24.87 -7.38 -29.01
N GLY A 344 25.33 -6.14 -29.17
CA GLY A 344 25.85 -5.65 -30.45
C GLY A 344 26.26 -4.18 -30.44
N HIS A 345 25.60 -3.37 -29.62
CA HIS A 345 26.02 -1.99 -29.39
C HIS A 345 27.33 -1.92 -28.59
N GLN A 346 28.19 -0.97 -28.96
CA GLN A 346 29.50 -0.75 -28.32
C GLN A 346 29.43 0.26 -27.16
N SER A 347 28.29 0.95 -27.02
CA SER A 347 28.04 2.01 -26.05
C SER A 347 26.63 1.90 -25.46
N SER A 348 26.33 2.76 -24.49
CA SER A 348 25.05 2.80 -23.77
C SER A 348 23.85 2.86 -24.71
N VAL A 349 22.91 1.94 -24.56
CA VAL A 349 21.65 1.96 -25.32
C VAL A 349 20.71 2.94 -24.65
N ARG A 350 20.21 3.93 -25.41
CA ARG A 350 19.41 5.05 -24.88
C ARG A 350 17.93 4.93 -25.14
N SER A 351 17.53 4.22 -26.19
CA SER A 351 16.13 4.12 -26.61
C SER A 351 15.86 2.79 -27.30
N VAL A 352 14.67 2.25 -27.04
CA VAL A 352 14.15 1.05 -27.66
C VAL A 352 12.72 1.29 -28.15
N SER A 353 12.39 0.79 -29.34
CA SER A 353 11.06 0.94 -29.93
C SER A 353 10.64 -0.34 -30.66
N PHE A 354 9.44 -0.85 -30.36
CA PHE A 354 8.83 -1.91 -31.14
C PHE A 354 8.21 -1.36 -32.44
N SER A 355 8.39 -2.12 -33.51
CA SER A 355 7.55 -2.00 -34.70
C SER A 355 6.11 -2.42 -34.38
N ARG A 356 5.13 -1.84 -35.10
CA ARG A 356 3.72 -2.05 -34.78
C ARG A 356 3.20 -3.46 -35.09
N ASP A 357 3.85 -4.18 -36.00
CA ASP A 357 3.57 -5.60 -36.24
C ASP A 357 4.13 -6.51 -35.13
N GLY A 358 4.93 -5.95 -34.22
CA GLY A 358 5.55 -6.64 -33.10
C GLY A 358 6.72 -7.52 -33.48
N LYS A 359 7.10 -7.59 -34.76
CA LYS A 359 8.11 -8.55 -35.26
C LYS A 359 9.54 -8.01 -35.18
N ARG A 360 9.68 -6.70 -35.09
CA ARG A 360 10.98 -6.02 -35.12
C ARG A 360 11.16 -5.02 -33.98
N LEU A 361 12.40 -4.88 -33.55
CA LEU A 361 12.82 -3.91 -32.54
C LEU A 361 13.88 -2.97 -33.14
N ALA A 362 13.79 -1.68 -32.82
CA ALA A 362 14.82 -0.70 -33.14
C ALA A 362 15.45 -0.22 -31.85
N THR A 363 16.77 -0.21 -31.81
CA THR A 363 17.55 0.21 -30.64
C THR A 363 18.54 1.29 -31.06
N ALA A 364 18.66 2.35 -30.25
CA ALA A 364 19.56 3.46 -30.52
C ALA A 364 20.67 3.53 -29.47
N SER A 365 21.92 3.55 -29.94
CA SER A 365 23.12 3.71 -29.12
C SER A 365 24.18 4.48 -29.90
N ASP A 366 24.71 5.51 -29.26
CA ASP A 366 25.75 6.37 -29.78
C ASP A 366 25.52 6.80 -31.24
N LEU A 367 26.29 6.31 -32.22
CA LEU A 367 26.15 6.70 -33.64
C LEU A 367 25.38 5.67 -34.49
N THR A 368 24.72 4.70 -33.87
CA THR A 368 24.12 3.55 -34.57
C THR A 368 22.68 3.26 -34.15
N VAL A 369 21.87 2.83 -35.12
CA VAL A 369 20.59 2.16 -34.86
C VAL A 369 20.72 0.71 -35.30
N ILE A 370 20.32 -0.23 -34.44
CA ILE A 370 20.24 -1.64 -34.79
C ILE A 370 18.78 -2.06 -34.88
N LEU A 371 18.46 -2.79 -35.95
CA LEU A 371 17.19 -3.50 -36.10
C LEU A 371 17.36 -4.97 -35.71
N TRP A 372 16.46 -5.48 -34.90
CA TRP A 372 16.45 -6.85 -34.39
C TRP A 372 15.14 -7.56 -34.72
N ASP A 373 15.18 -8.87 -34.83
CA ASP A 373 14.01 -9.73 -34.62
C ASP A 373 13.81 -10.01 -33.11
N LEU A 374 12.83 -10.86 -32.78
CA LEU A 374 12.51 -11.18 -31.39
C LEU A 374 13.36 -12.32 -30.82
N GLU A 375 13.96 -13.12 -31.70
CA GLU A 375 14.93 -14.17 -31.38
C GLU A 375 16.30 -13.57 -31.00
N GLY A 376 16.54 -12.33 -31.40
CA GLY A 376 17.67 -11.51 -31.06
C GLY A 376 18.77 -11.45 -32.12
N ASN A 377 18.43 -11.82 -33.34
CA ASN A 377 19.30 -11.64 -34.49
C ASN A 377 19.25 -10.19 -34.97
N GLN A 378 20.41 -9.67 -35.34
CA GLN A 378 20.53 -8.38 -35.98
C GLN A 378 20.05 -8.48 -37.44
N LEU A 379 18.96 -7.77 -37.76
CA LEU A 379 18.40 -7.66 -39.10
C LEU A 379 19.10 -6.59 -39.95
N ALA A 380 19.44 -5.45 -39.34
CA ALA A 380 20.13 -4.36 -40.01
C ALA A 380 20.90 -3.49 -39.01
N LEU A 381 21.98 -2.87 -39.49
CA LEU A 381 22.77 -1.89 -38.73
C LEU A 381 22.85 -0.59 -39.54
N LEU A 382 22.16 0.43 -39.06
CA LEU A 382 22.14 1.75 -39.67
C LEU A 382 23.30 2.57 -39.09
N ARG A 383 24.25 2.92 -39.96
CA ARG A 383 25.42 3.78 -39.66
C ARG A 383 25.29 5.10 -40.42
N GLY A 384 26.04 6.12 -40.00
CA GLY A 384 26.11 7.42 -40.68
C GLY A 384 25.45 8.57 -39.94
N HIS A 385 25.04 8.37 -38.69
CA HIS A 385 24.64 9.45 -37.80
C HIS A 385 25.90 10.25 -37.37
N PRO A 386 25.91 11.58 -37.50
CA PRO A 386 27.09 12.40 -37.23
C PRO A 386 27.32 12.67 -35.73
N SER A 387 26.36 12.29 -34.88
CA SER A 387 26.38 12.58 -33.45
C SER A 387 25.52 11.58 -32.68
N SER A 388 25.63 11.62 -31.35
CA SER A 388 24.94 10.70 -30.44
C SER A 388 23.42 10.70 -30.63
N LEU A 389 22.84 9.51 -30.69
CA LEU A 389 21.42 9.22 -30.80
C LEU A 389 20.77 9.20 -29.43
N LEU A 390 19.68 9.95 -29.26
CA LEU A 390 18.98 10.06 -27.99
C LEU A 390 17.64 9.33 -27.98
N SER A 391 16.97 9.23 -29.14
CA SER A 391 15.69 8.55 -29.26
C SER A 391 15.48 7.98 -30.66
N VAL A 392 14.80 6.83 -30.73
CA VAL A 392 14.34 6.21 -31.98
C VAL A 392 12.86 5.88 -31.88
N SER A 393 12.12 6.07 -32.98
CA SER A 393 10.70 5.75 -33.05
C SER A 393 10.36 5.14 -34.41
N PHE A 394 9.61 4.03 -34.41
CA PHE A 394 9.03 3.49 -35.63
C PHE A 394 7.85 4.34 -36.12
N SER A 395 7.75 4.51 -37.43
CA SER A 395 6.50 4.92 -38.05
C SER A 395 5.43 3.86 -37.83
N ARG A 396 4.17 4.28 -37.85
CA ARG A 396 3.05 3.36 -37.56
C ARG A 396 2.95 2.18 -38.54
N ASP A 397 3.27 2.40 -39.80
CA ASP A 397 3.30 1.35 -40.82
C ASP A 397 4.52 0.42 -40.69
N GLY A 398 5.43 0.71 -39.76
CA GLY A 398 6.64 -0.06 -39.50
C GLY A 398 7.70 0.06 -40.59
N LYS A 399 7.53 0.96 -41.57
CA LYS A 399 8.41 1.06 -42.75
C LYS A 399 9.50 2.12 -42.62
N ARG A 400 9.40 3.02 -41.64
CA ARG A 400 10.33 4.12 -41.43
C ARG A 400 10.74 4.23 -39.97
N LEU A 401 11.89 4.85 -39.75
CA LEU A 401 12.39 5.20 -38.43
C LEU A 401 12.62 6.71 -38.36
N ALA A 402 12.26 7.32 -37.24
CA ALA A 402 12.73 8.66 -36.90
C ALA A 402 13.76 8.57 -35.79
N THR A 403 14.86 9.32 -35.93
CA THR A 403 15.96 9.36 -34.96
C THR A 403 16.22 10.78 -34.51
N ALA A 404 16.26 11.01 -33.19
CA ALA A 404 16.61 12.28 -32.58
C ALA A 404 18.09 12.30 -32.16
N LEU A 405 18.80 13.38 -32.50
CA LEU A 405 20.25 13.47 -32.36
C LEU A 405 20.71 14.64 -31.48
N SER A 406 21.93 14.53 -30.96
CA SER A 406 22.60 15.62 -30.24
C SER A 406 23.08 16.76 -31.14
N ASP A 407 23.15 16.57 -32.45
CA ASP A 407 23.49 17.61 -33.45
C ASP A 407 22.33 18.58 -33.76
N LYS A 408 21.28 18.57 -32.94
CA LYS A 408 20.08 19.42 -33.07
C LYS A 408 19.16 19.02 -34.24
N THR A 409 19.41 17.88 -34.88
CA THR A 409 18.60 17.41 -36.01
C THR A 409 17.74 16.20 -35.66
N VAL A 410 16.72 15.99 -36.50
CA VAL A 410 15.98 14.73 -36.56
C VAL A 410 16.10 14.18 -37.97
N ARG A 411 16.26 12.87 -38.10
CA ARG A 411 16.39 12.19 -39.39
C ARG A 411 15.34 11.11 -39.53
N ILE A 412 14.79 10.98 -40.73
CA ILE A 412 13.87 9.90 -41.10
C ILE A 412 14.62 8.95 -42.01
N TRP A 413 14.48 7.65 -41.76
CA TRP A 413 15.18 6.58 -42.46
C TRP A 413 14.19 5.54 -42.96
N ASP A 414 14.52 4.88 -44.06
CA ASP A 414 13.93 3.57 -44.36
C ASP A 414 14.65 2.46 -43.56
N LEU A 415 14.15 1.23 -43.67
CA LEU A 415 14.73 0.09 -42.94
C LEU A 415 16.01 -0.45 -43.58
N GLN A 416 16.33 -0.01 -44.80
CA GLN A 416 17.58 -0.32 -45.50
C GLN A 416 18.74 0.58 -45.06
N GLY A 417 18.43 1.65 -44.31
CA GLY A 417 19.42 2.61 -43.82
C GLY A 417 19.61 3.83 -44.71
N ASN A 418 18.72 4.06 -45.69
CA ASN A 418 18.74 5.29 -46.47
C ASN A 418 18.04 6.42 -45.71
N GLN A 419 18.67 7.59 -45.66
CA GLN A 419 18.06 8.78 -45.10
C GLN A 419 17.02 9.36 -46.05
N LEU A 420 15.76 9.35 -45.65
CA LEU A 420 14.61 9.87 -46.40
C LEU A 420 14.41 11.37 -46.19
N ALA A 421 14.68 11.88 -44.99
CA ALA A 421 14.52 13.31 -44.67
C ALA A 421 15.45 13.76 -43.54
N LEU A 422 15.81 15.05 -43.56
CA LEU A 422 16.59 15.73 -42.53
C LEU A 422 15.84 16.96 -42.05
N LEU A 423 15.43 16.95 -40.78
CA LEU A 423 14.68 18.01 -40.13
C LEU A 423 15.66 18.90 -39.36
N LYS A 424 15.80 20.16 -39.80
CA LYS A 424 16.64 21.18 -39.17
C LYS A 424 15.75 22.29 -38.60
N GLY A 425 16.04 22.73 -37.38
CA GLY A 425 15.41 23.92 -36.82
C GLY A 425 15.55 24.07 -35.31
N HIS A 426 15.71 22.98 -34.56
CA HIS A 426 16.03 23.04 -33.13
C HIS A 426 17.36 23.75 -32.89
N GLN A 427 17.46 24.46 -31.76
CA GLN A 427 18.65 25.25 -31.41
C GLN A 427 19.59 24.52 -30.46
N ASP A 428 19.17 23.36 -29.96
CA ASP A 428 19.92 22.48 -29.06
C ASP A 428 19.54 21.01 -29.35
N LEU A 429 20.18 20.06 -28.65
CA LEU A 429 19.99 18.62 -28.81
C LEU A 429 18.52 18.22 -28.77
N VAL A 430 18.15 17.22 -29.57
CA VAL A 430 16.78 16.69 -29.64
C VAL A 430 16.70 15.41 -28.81
N ARG A 431 15.93 15.42 -27.72
CA ARG A 431 15.86 14.31 -26.76
C ARG A 431 14.90 13.21 -27.15
N SER A 432 13.77 13.58 -27.76
CA SER A 432 12.68 12.63 -28.01
C SER A 432 11.99 12.94 -29.32
N VAL A 433 11.58 11.87 -30.00
CA VAL A 433 10.82 11.91 -31.24
C VAL A 433 9.65 10.94 -31.17
N SER A 434 8.50 11.35 -31.69
CA SER A 434 7.28 10.54 -31.70
C SER A 434 6.52 10.75 -33.00
N PHE A 435 6.04 9.66 -33.61
CA PHE A 435 5.13 9.72 -34.76
C PHE A 435 3.68 9.89 -34.32
N SER A 436 2.91 10.64 -35.09
CA SER A 436 1.45 10.69 -34.96
C SER A 436 0.81 9.35 -35.34
N LEU A 437 -0.45 9.18 -34.92
CA LEU A 437 -1.22 7.96 -35.20
C LEU A 437 -1.49 7.74 -36.69
N ASP A 438 -1.53 8.76 -37.52
CA ASP A 438 -1.66 8.59 -38.97
C ASP A 438 -0.30 8.41 -39.67
N GLY A 439 0.80 8.51 -38.92
CA GLY A 439 2.17 8.44 -39.41
C GLY A 439 2.59 9.63 -40.28
N LYS A 440 1.76 10.68 -40.41
CA LYS A 440 2.02 11.83 -41.29
C LYS A 440 2.75 12.98 -40.60
N THR A 441 2.67 13.03 -39.28
CA THR A 441 3.24 14.10 -38.47
C THR A 441 4.27 13.53 -37.50
N LEU A 442 5.33 14.30 -37.24
CA LEU A 442 6.35 13.99 -36.25
C LEU A 442 6.36 15.07 -35.17
N ALA A 443 6.43 14.68 -33.91
CA ALA A 443 6.67 15.59 -32.79
C ALA A 443 8.08 15.37 -32.24
N THR A 444 8.77 16.47 -31.95
CA THR A 444 10.16 16.45 -31.45
C THR A 444 10.33 17.35 -30.24
N ALA A 445 11.01 16.88 -29.21
CA ALA A 445 11.30 17.61 -27.97
C ALA A 445 12.81 17.86 -27.80
N SER A 446 13.20 19.05 -27.37
CA SER A 446 14.60 19.50 -27.37
C SER A 446 15.01 20.29 -26.11
N ASP A 447 16.33 20.41 -25.91
CA ASP A 447 16.94 21.26 -24.88
C ASP A 447 16.74 22.75 -25.12
N ASP A 448 16.34 23.13 -26.34
CA ASP A 448 15.95 24.49 -26.68
C ASP A 448 14.61 24.93 -26.05
N LYS A 449 14.04 24.09 -25.18
CA LYS A 449 12.80 24.31 -24.42
C LYS A 449 11.53 24.26 -25.28
N THR A 450 11.65 23.82 -26.53
CA THR A 450 10.52 23.77 -27.47
C THR A 450 10.14 22.36 -27.86
N VAL A 451 8.89 22.24 -28.30
CA VAL A 451 8.41 21.08 -29.06
C VAL A 451 8.03 21.53 -30.45
N ARG A 452 8.40 20.77 -31.47
CA ARG A 452 8.10 21.08 -32.87
C ARG A 452 7.31 19.96 -33.50
N LEU A 453 6.35 20.34 -34.34
CA LEU A 453 5.62 19.42 -35.21
C LEU A 453 6.11 19.58 -36.64
N TRP A 454 6.25 18.45 -37.32
CA TRP A 454 6.80 18.40 -38.67
C TRP A 454 5.96 17.48 -39.56
N ASP A 455 5.94 17.78 -40.86
CA ASP A 455 5.60 16.75 -41.84
C ASP A 455 6.83 15.85 -42.11
N LEU A 456 6.61 14.79 -42.89
CA LEU A 456 7.66 13.82 -43.22
C LEU A 456 8.67 14.37 -44.25
N GLN A 457 8.40 15.51 -44.86
CA GLN A 457 9.28 16.19 -45.81
C GLN A 457 10.23 17.18 -45.13
N GLY A 458 10.05 17.44 -43.83
CA GLY A 458 10.91 18.33 -43.06
C GLY A 458 10.33 19.73 -42.82
N LYS A 459 9.10 20.00 -43.26
CA LYS A 459 8.43 21.28 -43.02
C LYS A 459 7.93 21.32 -41.58
N GLN A 460 8.26 22.40 -40.86
CA GLN A 460 7.68 22.66 -39.56
C GLN A 460 6.21 23.07 -39.69
N LEU A 461 5.32 22.32 -39.05
CA LEU A 461 3.88 22.56 -39.00
C LEU A 461 3.50 23.45 -37.80
N ALA A 462 4.12 23.24 -36.64
CA ALA A 462 3.85 24.02 -35.43
C ALA A 462 5.10 24.11 -34.52
N LEU A 463 5.12 25.15 -33.68
CA LEU A 463 6.15 25.38 -32.67
C LEU A 463 5.49 25.67 -31.32
N LEU A 464 5.71 24.78 -30.37
CA LEU A 464 5.12 24.83 -29.04
C LEU A 464 6.15 25.40 -28.07
N ARG A 465 5.83 26.55 -27.46
CA ARG A 465 6.66 27.26 -26.48
C ARG A 465 5.90 27.36 -25.16
N GLY A 466 6.61 27.15 -24.06
CA GLY A 466 6.04 27.39 -22.72
C GLY A 466 6.82 26.75 -21.58
N HIS A 467 7.53 25.65 -21.84
CA HIS A 467 8.44 25.06 -20.85
C HIS A 467 9.60 26.01 -20.52
N GLN A 468 10.02 26.00 -19.26
CA GLN A 468 11.07 26.92 -18.76
C GLN A 468 12.48 26.34 -18.88
N PHE A 469 12.56 25.02 -19.01
CA PHE A 469 13.77 24.23 -19.20
C PHE A 469 13.57 23.20 -20.32
N ARG A 470 14.63 22.42 -20.59
CA ARG A 470 14.66 21.40 -21.64
C ARG A 470 13.48 20.42 -21.57
N VAL A 471 12.97 20.05 -22.74
CA VAL A 471 11.86 19.09 -22.88
C VAL A 471 12.46 17.71 -23.11
N ASN A 472 12.18 16.78 -22.18
CA ASN A 472 12.79 15.44 -22.17
C ASN A 472 12.04 14.44 -23.05
N SER A 473 10.72 14.53 -23.10
CA SER A 473 9.88 13.55 -23.79
C SER A 473 8.63 14.19 -24.40
N VAL A 474 8.19 13.63 -25.52
CA VAL A 474 6.94 13.99 -26.19
C VAL A 474 6.18 12.73 -26.59
N SER A 475 4.86 12.75 -26.44
CA SER A 475 3.97 11.65 -26.79
C SER A 475 2.68 12.15 -27.40
N PHE A 476 2.24 11.52 -28.49
CA PHE A 476 0.93 11.78 -29.09
C PHE A 476 -0.16 10.99 -28.36
N ASN A 477 -1.30 11.64 -28.15
CA ASN A 477 -2.53 10.93 -27.83
C ASN A 477 -3.06 10.23 -29.09
N LEU A 478 -3.87 9.20 -28.88
CA LEU A 478 -4.42 8.37 -29.94
C LEU A 478 -5.59 9.03 -30.67
N ASP A 479 -6.15 10.10 -30.11
CA ASP A 479 -7.06 10.99 -30.82
C ASP A 479 -6.40 11.71 -32.02
N GLY A 480 -5.06 11.73 -32.07
CA GLY A 480 -4.28 12.45 -33.07
C GLY A 480 -4.41 13.97 -32.99
N LYS A 481 -4.98 14.51 -31.91
CA LYS A 481 -5.27 15.94 -31.71
C LYS A 481 -4.53 16.50 -30.50
N THR A 482 -4.16 15.65 -29.56
CA THR A 482 -3.55 16.04 -28.28
C THR A 482 -2.10 15.54 -28.20
N LEU A 483 -1.23 16.35 -27.62
CA LEU A 483 0.18 16.04 -27.33
C LEU A 483 0.48 16.24 -25.86
N ALA A 484 1.31 15.37 -25.30
CA ALA A 484 1.86 15.54 -23.95
C ALA A 484 3.37 15.74 -24.02
N THR A 485 3.89 16.63 -23.18
CA THR A 485 5.31 16.96 -23.11
C THR A 485 5.79 16.94 -21.67
N ALA A 486 6.92 16.28 -21.41
CA ALA A 486 7.55 16.20 -20.10
C ALA A 486 8.86 16.98 -20.09
N SER A 487 9.11 17.76 -19.03
CA SER A 487 10.23 18.70 -18.99
C SER A 487 11.03 18.66 -17.69
N TYR A 488 12.26 19.15 -17.79
CA TYR A 488 13.14 19.39 -16.65
C TYR A 488 12.59 20.45 -15.69
N ASP A 489 11.63 21.26 -16.13
CA ASP A 489 10.92 22.23 -15.29
C ASP A 489 9.93 21.62 -14.29
N LYS A 490 9.94 20.29 -14.12
CA LYS A 490 9.10 19.50 -13.20
C LYS A 490 7.63 19.43 -13.61
N THR A 491 7.29 19.85 -14.82
CA THR A 491 5.90 19.86 -15.30
C THR A 491 5.68 18.93 -16.49
N VAL A 492 4.42 18.50 -16.63
CA VAL A 492 3.90 17.93 -17.86
C VAL A 492 2.88 18.92 -18.44
N ARG A 493 2.87 19.10 -19.76
CA ARG A 493 1.91 19.95 -20.45
C ARG A 493 1.15 19.17 -21.50
N LEU A 494 -0.14 19.44 -21.60
CA LEU A 494 -0.99 18.98 -22.69
C LEU A 494 -1.19 20.11 -23.69
N TRP A 495 -1.17 19.77 -24.97
CA TRP A 495 -1.26 20.72 -26.07
C TRP A 495 -2.21 20.21 -27.15
N ASP A 496 -2.84 21.13 -27.87
CA ASP A 496 -3.36 20.81 -29.19
C ASP A 496 -2.24 20.90 -30.25
N LEU A 497 -2.55 20.48 -31.48
CA LEU A 497 -1.59 20.51 -32.58
C LEU A 497 -1.25 21.92 -33.07
N GLN A 498 -2.07 22.92 -32.73
CA GLN A 498 -1.82 24.32 -33.04
C GLN A 498 -0.85 24.99 -32.04
N GLY A 499 -0.56 24.31 -30.92
CA GLY A 499 0.36 24.76 -29.87
C GLY A 499 -0.31 25.52 -28.74
N LYS A 500 -1.65 25.47 -28.63
CA LYS A 500 -2.37 25.94 -27.44
C LYS A 500 -2.16 24.93 -26.31
N GLN A 501 -1.81 25.43 -25.13
CA GLN A 501 -1.77 24.60 -23.93
C GLN A 501 -3.20 24.30 -23.46
N LEU A 502 -3.53 23.01 -23.37
CA LEU A 502 -4.81 22.51 -22.88
C LEU A 502 -4.83 22.34 -21.36
N ALA A 503 -3.74 21.78 -20.80
CA ALA A 503 -3.60 21.57 -19.36
C ALA A 503 -2.13 21.68 -18.91
N LEU A 504 -1.93 22.02 -17.64
CA LEU A 504 -0.62 22.07 -16.99
C LEU A 504 -0.63 21.20 -15.73
N LEU A 505 0.17 20.15 -15.74
CA LEU A 505 0.19 19.14 -14.70
C LEU A 505 1.39 19.41 -13.80
N ARG A 506 1.10 19.81 -12.55
CA ARG A 506 2.08 20.12 -11.51
C ARG A 506 1.98 19.09 -10.40
N GLY A 507 3.13 18.66 -9.88
CA GLY A 507 3.17 17.79 -8.72
C GLY A 507 4.51 17.09 -8.51
N HIS A 508 5.23 16.78 -9.58
CA HIS A 508 6.58 16.23 -9.48
C HIS A 508 7.53 17.18 -8.76
N GLN A 509 8.41 16.61 -7.95
CA GLN A 509 9.38 17.37 -7.13
C GLN A 509 10.73 17.57 -7.84
N SER A 510 10.92 16.88 -8.96
CA SER A 510 12.12 16.93 -9.80
C SER A 510 11.75 16.82 -11.30
N SER A 511 12.76 16.81 -12.16
CA SER A 511 12.63 16.74 -13.62
C SER A 511 11.78 15.55 -14.08
N VAL A 512 10.81 15.80 -14.96
CA VAL A 512 10.00 14.74 -15.59
C VAL A 512 10.75 14.22 -16.82
N SER A 513 11.08 12.93 -16.83
CA SER A 513 11.94 12.29 -17.84
C SER A 513 11.13 11.76 -19.03
N SER A 514 9.95 11.21 -18.79
CA SER A 514 9.14 10.52 -19.79
C SER A 514 7.65 10.71 -19.56
N VAL A 515 6.89 10.65 -20.65
CA VAL A 515 5.43 10.72 -20.65
C VAL A 515 4.83 9.72 -21.63
N SER A 516 3.71 9.10 -21.27
CA SER A 516 3.00 8.11 -22.10
C SER A 516 1.48 8.24 -21.91
N PHE A 517 0.72 8.16 -22.99
CA PHE A 517 -0.75 8.09 -22.95
C PHE A 517 -1.24 6.66 -22.82
N SER A 518 -2.37 6.47 -22.14
CA SER A 518 -3.12 5.22 -22.16
C SER A 518 -3.72 4.95 -23.55
N ARG A 519 -4.04 3.68 -23.85
CA ARG A 519 -4.54 3.28 -25.17
C ARG A 519 -5.95 3.80 -25.48
N ASP A 520 -6.75 4.06 -24.46
CA ASP A 520 -8.06 4.72 -24.63
C ASP A 520 -7.93 6.25 -24.76
N GLY A 521 -6.72 6.79 -24.57
CA GLY A 521 -6.41 8.21 -24.63
C GLY A 521 -6.97 9.04 -23.48
N LYS A 522 -7.48 8.41 -22.41
CA LYS A 522 -8.12 9.10 -21.27
C LYS A 522 -7.17 9.42 -20.13
N MET A 523 -6.02 8.75 -20.06
CA MET A 523 -5.06 8.90 -18.97
C MET A 523 -3.66 9.17 -19.50
N LEU A 524 -2.84 9.75 -18.63
CA LEU A 524 -1.45 10.04 -18.88
C LEU A 524 -0.58 9.56 -17.73
N ALA A 525 0.55 8.93 -18.03
CA ALA A 525 1.56 8.55 -17.04
C ALA A 525 2.83 9.37 -17.26
N SER A 526 3.44 9.86 -16.18
CA SER A 526 4.70 10.60 -16.20
C SER A 526 5.71 10.01 -15.23
N ALA A 527 6.95 9.81 -15.70
CA ALA A 527 8.09 9.36 -14.90
C ALA A 527 9.01 10.52 -14.55
N SER A 528 9.61 10.50 -13.37
CA SER A 528 10.41 11.62 -12.87
C SER A 528 11.66 11.19 -12.10
N LYS A 529 12.61 12.12 -12.05
CA LYS A 529 13.81 12.05 -11.20
C LYS A 529 13.51 12.12 -9.70
N ASP A 530 12.27 12.40 -9.32
CA ASP A 530 11.82 12.31 -7.92
C ASP A 530 11.53 10.87 -7.47
N LYS A 531 11.93 9.88 -8.28
CA LYS A 531 11.77 8.43 -8.04
C LYS A 531 10.32 7.95 -8.15
N THR A 532 9.39 8.80 -8.58
CA THR A 532 7.97 8.47 -8.69
C THR A 532 7.48 8.46 -10.13
N VAL A 533 6.38 7.74 -10.32
CA VAL A 533 5.56 7.82 -11.54
C VAL A 533 4.20 8.35 -11.13
N ARG A 534 3.62 9.27 -11.90
CA ARG A 534 2.30 9.83 -11.63
C ARG A 534 1.33 9.52 -12.75
N LEU A 535 0.10 9.20 -12.40
CA LEU A 535 -1.02 9.03 -13.31
C LEU A 535 -1.93 10.25 -13.23
N TRP A 536 -2.41 10.69 -14.37
CA TRP A 536 -3.22 11.89 -14.51
C TRP A 536 -4.41 11.64 -15.43
N ASP A 537 -5.49 12.37 -15.21
CA ASP A 537 -6.50 12.58 -16.24
C ASP A 537 -6.08 13.70 -17.21
N LEU A 538 -6.90 13.93 -18.23
CA LEU A 538 -6.63 15.00 -19.22
C LEU A 538 -6.99 16.40 -18.71
N GLN A 539 -7.76 16.52 -17.62
CA GLN A 539 -8.01 17.81 -16.97
C GLN A 539 -6.80 18.29 -16.14
N GLY A 540 -5.86 17.39 -15.85
CA GLY A 540 -4.64 17.65 -15.09
C GLY A 540 -4.75 17.28 -13.61
N ASN A 541 -5.80 16.57 -13.21
CA ASN A 541 -5.91 16.01 -11.88
C ASN A 541 -4.99 14.80 -11.75
N GLN A 542 -4.37 14.67 -10.59
CA GLN A 542 -3.51 13.53 -10.30
C GLN A 542 -4.33 12.37 -9.74
N LEU A 543 -4.39 11.28 -10.49
CA LEU A 543 -5.12 10.06 -10.15
C LEU A 543 -4.31 9.15 -9.22
N ALA A 544 -2.99 9.03 -9.44
CA ALA A 544 -2.14 8.12 -8.69
C ALA A 544 -0.67 8.58 -8.61
N ILE A 545 0.04 8.15 -7.57
CA ILE A 545 1.50 8.21 -7.44
C ILE A 545 2.00 6.79 -7.20
N PHE A 546 2.87 6.27 -8.07
CA PHE A 546 3.57 5.00 -7.87
C PHE A 546 4.96 5.28 -7.28
N GLN A 547 5.20 4.69 -6.12
CA GLN A 547 6.44 4.76 -5.36
C GLN A 547 7.06 3.36 -5.22
N GLY A 548 8.38 3.30 -5.27
CA GLY A 548 9.12 2.07 -4.99
C GLY A 548 10.49 2.02 -5.66
N HIS A 549 10.68 2.71 -6.78
CA HIS A 549 12.00 2.90 -7.38
C HIS A 549 12.92 3.63 -6.40
N GLN A 550 14.18 3.21 -6.34
CA GLN A 550 15.16 3.73 -5.37
C GLN A 550 15.99 4.89 -5.96
N ASP A 551 15.86 5.13 -7.26
CA ASP A 551 16.51 6.21 -8.00
C ASP A 551 15.59 6.73 -9.12
N SER A 552 16.09 7.65 -9.94
CA SER A 552 15.37 8.34 -11.01
C SER A 552 14.66 7.36 -11.93
N VAL A 553 13.40 7.65 -12.28
CA VAL A 553 12.66 6.87 -13.29
C VAL A 553 12.88 7.54 -14.63
N ASN A 554 13.37 6.81 -15.63
CA ASN A 554 13.79 7.34 -16.93
C ASN A 554 12.71 7.20 -18.01
N SER A 555 11.90 6.15 -17.94
CA SER A 555 10.92 5.82 -18.97
C SER A 555 9.68 5.19 -18.35
N VAL A 556 8.52 5.53 -18.90
CA VAL A 556 7.22 4.93 -18.55
C VAL A 556 6.43 4.63 -19.82
N THR A 557 5.75 3.50 -19.86
CA THR A 557 4.86 3.13 -20.96
C THR A 557 3.64 2.37 -20.45
N PHE A 558 2.48 2.63 -21.07
CA PHE A 558 1.30 1.79 -20.90
C PHE A 558 1.42 0.50 -21.71
N SER A 559 0.81 -0.55 -21.17
CA SER A 559 0.39 -1.74 -21.90
C SER A 559 -0.77 -1.40 -22.86
N LEU A 560 -0.96 -2.25 -23.89
CA LEU A 560 -1.99 -1.99 -24.91
C LEU A 560 -3.42 -1.98 -24.35
N ASP A 561 -3.69 -2.78 -23.32
CA ASP A 561 -5.01 -2.82 -22.67
C ASP A 561 -5.24 -1.67 -21.68
N GLY A 562 -4.22 -0.84 -21.43
CA GLY A 562 -4.27 0.28 -20.49
C GLY A 562 -4.33 -0.14 -19.02
N LYS A 563 -4.20 -1.42 -18.68
CA LYS A 563 -4.35 -1.93 -17.30
C LYS A 563 -3.04 -1.97 -16.53
N THR A 564 -1.92 -1.81 -17.21
CA THR A 564 -0.59 -1.99 -16.63
C THR A 564 0.40 -0.94 -17.13
N LEU A 565 1.29 -0.49 -16.25
CA LEU A 565 2.43 0.37 -16.57
C LEU A 565 3.75 -0.41 -16.47
N ALA A 566 4.69 -0.14 -17.37
CA ALA A 566 6.08 -0.55 -17.23
C ALA A 566 6.97 0.68 -17.06
N THR A 567 7.91 0.62 -16.10
CA THR A 567 8.77 1.75 -15.73
C THR A 567 10.22 1.29 -15.64
N ALA A 568 11.15 2.10 -16.16
CA ALA A 568 12.59 1.83 -16.14
C ALA A 568 13.33 2.90 -15.35
N SER A 569 14.35 2.52 -14.58
CA SER A 569 15.00 3.40 -13.61
C SER A 569 16.52 3.25 -13.53
N ASP A 570 17.16 4.29 -12.97
CA ASP A 570 18.56 4.33 -12.55
C ASP A 570 18.89 3.29 -11.47
N ASP A 571 17.88 2.77 -10.75
CA ASP A 571 18.04 1.68 -9.79
C ASP A 571 18.31 0.31 -10.44
N LYS A 572 18.56 0.28 -11.76
CA LYS A 572 18.84 -0.89 -12.60
C LYS A 572 17.66 -1.85 -12.75
N THR A 573 16.46 -1.45 -12.32
CA THR A 573 15.26 -2.28 -12.40
C THR A 573 14.26 -1.77 -13.42
N VAL A 574 13.45 -2.71 -13.91
CA VAL A 574 12.17 -2.39 -14.55
C VAL A 574 11.05 -2.90 -13.65
N ARG A 575 9.98 -2.12 -13.51
CA ARG A 575 8.82 -2.49 -12.70
C ARG A 575 7.56 -2.50 -13.53
N LEU A 576 6.71 -3.48 -13.23
CA LEU A 576 5.38 -3.63 -13.81
C LEU A 576 4.34 -3.30 -12.73
N TRP A 577 3.49 -2.32 -13.00
CA TRP A 577 2.48 -1.83 -12.06
C TRP A 577 1.09 -2.19 -12.57
N ASP A 578 0.27 -2.77 -11.69
CA ASP A 578 -1.16 -2.91 -11.92
C ASP A 578 -1.88 -1.58 -11.71
N LEU A 579 -2.90 -1.30 -12.50
CA LEU A 579 -3.79 -0.17 -12.29
C LEU A 579 -5.13 -0.58 -11.65
N GLN A 580 -5.36 -1.88 -11.39
CA GLN A 580 -6.60 -2.37 -10.75
C GLN A 580 -6.54 -2.32 -9.20
N GLY A 581 -7.54 -1.70 -8.55
CA GLY A 581 -7.63 -1.40 -7.09
C GLY A 581 -8.71 -2.16 -6.30
N ASN A 582 -8.75 -2.01 -4.96
CA ASN A 582 -9.83 -2.55 -4.09
C ASN A 582 -11.11 -1.71 -4.14
N GLN A 583 -10.95 -0.39 -4.31
CA GLN A 583 -12.03 0.47 -4.73
C GLN A 583 -12.20 0.23 -6.22
N LEU A 584 -13.28 -0.46 -6.58
CA LEU A 584 -13.47 -1.00 -7.93
C LEU A 584 -13.83 0.11 -8.92
N ALA A 585 -14.59 1.11 -8.47
CA ALA A 585 -15.00 2.27 -9.26
C ALA A 585 -15.35 3.49 -8.38
N ILE A 586 -15.22 4.70 -8.94
CA ILE A 586 -15.84 5.94 -8.43
C ILE A 586 -16.84 6.41 -9.48
N PHE A 587 -18.06 6.68 -9.07
CA PHE A 587 -19.09 7.29 -9.91
C PHE A 587 -19.12 8.78 -9.61
N GLN A 588 -18.64 9.58 -10.57
CA GLN A 588 -18.66 11.03 -10.49
C GLN A 588 -19.61 11.58 -11.55
N GLY A 589 -20.41 12.59 -11.18
CA GLY A 589 -21.31 13.27 -12.12
C GLY A 589 -22.47 14.01 -11.47
N HIS A 590 -22.87 13.62 -10.26
CA HIS A 590 -23.82 14.41 -9.47
C HIS A 590 -23.20 15.74 -9.04
N GLN A 591 -24.07 16.76 -8.89
CA GLN A 591 -23.66 18.14 -8.55
C GLN A 591 -23.87 18.47 -7.07
N SER A 592 -24.44 17.54 -6.31
CA SER A 592 -24.73 17.69 -4.89
C SER A 592 -24.62 16.35 -4.16
N SER A 593 -24.90 16.35 -2.85
CA SER A 593 -24.86 15.17 -1.98
C SER A 593 -25.64 14.00 -2.57
N LEU A 594 -25.12 12.78 -2.45
CA LEU A 594 -25.89 11.57 -2.76
C LEU A 594 -26.59 11.08 -1.50
N SER A 595 -27.89 10.91 -1.60
CA SER A 595 -28.77 10.46 -0.50
C SER A 595 -28.91 8.93 -0.46
N SER A 596 -28.89 8.28 -1.63
CA SER A 596 -29.22 6.85 -1.75
C SER A 596 -28.46 6.17 -2.88
N VAL A 597 -28.14 4.90 -2.67
CA VAL A 597 -27.53 4.03 -3.67
C VAL A 597 -28.17 2.65 -3.65
N SER A 598 -28.35 2.03 -4.82
CA SER A 598 -28.96 0.70 -4.93
C SER A 598 -28.35 -0.09 -6.09
N PHE A 599 -28.07 -1.37 -5.87
CA PHE A 599 -27.75 -2.31 -6.94
C PHE A 599 -29.01 -2.80 -7.65
N SER A 600 -28.91 -3.03 -8.96
CA SER A 600 -29.91 -3.82 -9.66
C SER A 600 -29.95 -5.26 -9.12
N PRO A 601 -31.10 -5.96 -9.16
CA PRO A 601 -31.21 -7.33 -8.63
C PRO A 601 -30.30 -8.35 -9.31
N ASP A 602 -29.89 -8.09 -10.57
CA ASP A 602 -28.92 -8.90 -11.30
C ASP A 602 -27.45 -8.52 -11.03
N GLY A 603 -27.23 -7.46 -10.25
CA GLY A 603 -25.93 -6.97 -9.82
C GLY A 603 -25.12 -6.24 -10.91
N LYS A 604 -25.68 -5.97 -12.09
CA LYS A 604 -24.92 -5.40 -13.23
C LYS A 604 -24.95 -3.88 -13.31
N MET A 605 -25.89 -3.24 -12.62
CA MET A 605 -26.09 -1.80 -12.65
C MET A 605 -26.15 -1.23 -11.23
N LEU A 606 -25.82 0.05 -11.14
CA LEU A 606 -25.98 0.85 -9.93
C LEU A 606 -26.91 2.02 -10.23
N ALA A 607 -27.79 2.35 -9.27
CA ALA A 607 -28.55 3.59 -9.26
C ALA A 607 -28.09 4.48 -8.11
N SER A 608 -27.95 5.78 -8.36
CA SER A 608 -27.66 6.80 -7.34
C SER A 608 -28.67 7.94 -7.39
N ALA A 609 -29.11 8.40 -6.23
CA ALA A 609 -29.99 9.55 -6.05
C ALA A 609 -29.25 10.68 -5.34
N SER A 610 -29.61 11.91 -5.64
CA SER A 610 -28.93 13.09 -5.13
C SER A 610 -29.87 14.24 -4.80
N SER A 611 -29.38 15.11 -3.91
CA SER A 611 -29.94 16.43 -3.64
C SER A 611 -29.91 17.35 -4.87
N ASP A 612 -29.22 16.98 -5.96
CA ASP A 612 -29.26 17.68 -7.25
C ASP A 612 -30.55 17.43 -8.07
N HIS A 613 -31.55 16.78 -7.46
CA HIS A 613 -32.86 16.46 -8.03
C HIS A 613 -32.84 15.36 -9.10
N THR A 614 -31.70 14.69 -9.29
CA THR A 614 -31.55 13.67 -10.34
C THR A 614 -31.30 12.28 -9.77
N VAL A 615 -31.62 11.29 -10.59
CA VAL A 615 -31.19 9.91 -10.42
C VAL A 615 -30.30 9.52 -11.59
N ARG A 616 -29.22 8.80 -11.33
CA ARG A 616 -28.31 8.30 -12.37
C ARG A 616 -28.20 6.78 -12.31
N LEU A 617 -28.20 6.17 -13.49
CA LEU A 617 -27.88 4.76 -13.67
C LEU A 617 -26.47 4.62 -14.22
N TRP A 618 -25.74 3.62 -13.72
CA TRP A 618 -24.35 3.35 -14.05
C TRP A 618 -24.14 1.87 -14.35
N ASP A 619 -23.18 1.57 -15.22
CA ASP A 619 -22.56 0.24 -15.22
C ASP A 619 -21.57 0.12 -14.05
N LEU A 620 -21.08 -1.08 -13.73
CA LEU A 620 -20.14 -1.25 -12.62
C LEU A 620 -18.73 -0.66 -12.89
N GLN A 621 -18.46 -0.20 -14.10
CA GLN A 621 -17.18 0.41 -14.48
C GLN A 621 -17.18 1.93 -14.28
N GLY A 622 -18.30 2.54 -13.90
CA GLY A 622 -18.41 3.97 -13.69
C GLY A 622 -19.01 4.74 -14.86
N ASN A 623 -19.41 4.07 -15.95
CA ASN A 623 -19.99 4.76 -17.09
C ASN A 623 -21.46 5.06 -16.83
N PRO A 624 -21.94 6.27 -17.13
CA PRO A 624 -23.35 6.60 -17.03
C PRO A 624 -24.14 5.87 -18.13
N LEU A 625 -25.22 5.22 -17.73
CA LEU A 625 -26.17 4.53 -18.61
C LEU A 625 -27.41 5.38 -18.89
N ALA A 626 -27.94 6.06 -17.87
CA ALA A 626 -29.08 6.95 -18.01
C ALA A 626 -29.04 8.06 -16.94
N LEU A 627 -29.58 9.23 -17.29
CA LEU A 627 -29.84 10.34 -16.37
C LEU A 627 -31.35 10.55 -16.32
N LEU A 628 -31.92 10.44 -15.13
CA LEU A 628 -33.35 10.48 -14.89
C LEU A 628 -33.66 11.82 -14.22
N THR A 629 -34.32 12.68 -15.00
CA THR A 629 -34.68 14.04 -14.60
C THR A 629 -36.20 14.16 -14.48
N GLY A 630 -36.68 14.86 -13.46
CA GLY A 630 -38.11 15.16 -13.33
C GLY A 630 -38.52 15.56 -11.92
N HIS A 631 -37.81 15.11 -10.89
CA HIS A 631 -38.02 15.60 -9.54
C HIS A 631 -37.69 17.10 -9.43
N GLN A 632 -38.42 17.80 -8.56
CA GLN A 632 -38.30 19.25 -8.35
C GLN A 632 -37.57 19.60 -7.05
N SER A 633 -37.20 18.58 -6.27
CA SER A 633 -36.48 18.70 -5.01
C SER A 633 -35.58 17.48 -4.83
N GLU A 634 -34.90 17.40 -3.70
CA GLU A 634 -33.95 16.34 -3.38
C GLU A 634 -34.58 14.96 -3.54
N VAL A 635 -33.87 14.03 -4.18
CA VAL A 635 -34.30 12.64 -4.26
C VAL A 635 -33.72 11.94 -3.03
N ASN A 636 -34.55 11.37 -2.17
CA ASN A 636 -34.12 10.86 -0.86
C ASN A 636 -33.83 9.35 -0.88
N SER A 637 -34.55 8.58 -1.70
CA SER A 637 -34.45 7.12 -1.68
C SER A 637 -34.71 6.49 -3.04
N LEU A 638 -34.05 5.36 -3.28
CA LEU A 638 -34.18 4.53 -4.47
C LEU A 638 -34.46 3.09 -4.12
N ASN A 639 -35.27 2.43 -4.94
CA ASN A 639 -35.48 0.98 -4.83
C ASN A 639 -35.76 0.37 -6.20
N PHE A 640 -35.02 -0.67 -6.57
CA PHE A 640 -35.32 -1.46 -7.77
C PHE A 640 -36.49 -2.40 -7.52
N SER A 641 -37.33 -2.61 -8.53
CA SER A 641 -38.26 -3.73 -8.52
C SER A 641 -37.49 -5.05 -8.49
N ARG A 642 -38.04 -6.09 -7.86
CA ARG A 642 -37.33 -7.37 -7.69
C ARG A 642 -37.02 -8.09 -9.00
N ASP A 643 -37.80 -7.84 -10.05
CA ASP A 643 -37.55 -8.34 -11.40
C ASP A 643 -36.50 -7.51 -12.18
N GLY A 644 -36.02 -6.42 -11.58
CA GLY A 644 -34.99 -5.53 -12.11
C GLY A 644 -35.45 -4.65 -13.26
N LYS A 645 -36.74 -4.61 -13.62
CA LYS A 645 -37.21 -3.86 -14.79
C LYS A 645 -37.56 -2.41 -14.51
N MET A 646 -37.84 -2.07 -13.26
CA MET A 646 -38.26 -0.74 -12.85
C MET A 646 -37.38 -0.22 -11.71
N LEU A 647 -37.24 1.10 -11.67
CA LEU A 647 -36.68 1.81 -10.54
C LEU A 647 -37.74 2.76 -9.98
N ALA A 648 -37.89 2.79 -8.66
CA ALA A 648 -38.69 3.79 -7.97
C ALA A 648 -37.78 4.81 -7.27
N SER A 649 -38.14 6.09 -7.37
CA SER A 649 -37.48 7.19 -6.65
C SER A 649 -38.47 7.98 -5.81
N ALA A 650 -38.12 8.24 -4.56
CA ALA A 650 -38.87 9.07 -3.62
C ALA A 650 -38.16 10.39 -3.38
N SER A 651 -38.91 11.49 -3.27
CA SER A 651 -38.33 12.83 -3.20
C SER A 651 -39.03 13.74 -2.20
N SER A 652 -38.28 14.74 -1.75
CA SER A 652 -38.75 15.91 -1.00
C SER A 652 -39.70 16.80 -1.82
N ASP A 653 -39.99 16.48 -3.09
CA ASP A 653 -41.01 17.16 -3.90
C ASP A 653 -42.43 16.59 -3.71
N HIS A 654 -42.62 15.74 -2.68
CA HIS A 654 -43.88 15.09 -2.35
C HIS A 654 -44.33 14.05 -3.40
N THR A 655 -43.42 13.53 -4.22
CA THR A 655 -43.77 12.54 -5.24
C THR A 655 -42.90 11.29 -5.18
N VAL A 656 -43.47 10.21 -5.72
CA VAL A 656 -42.73 9.01 -6.09
C VAL A 656 -42.81 8.84 -7.60
N ARG A 657 -41.67 8.58 -8.24
CA ARG A 657 -41.60 8.33 -9.69
C ARG A 657 -41.14 6.89 -9.96
N LEU A 658 -41.77 6.28 -10.95
CA LEU A 658 -41.36 5.00 -11.52
C LEU A 658 -40.70 5.22 -12.86
N TRP A 659 -39.65 4.47 -13.12
CA TRP A 659 -38.82 4.59 -14.32
C TRP A 659 -38.49 3.23 -14.90
N ASP A 660 -38.31 3.16 -16.21
CA ASP A 660 -37.60 2.04 -16.82
C ASP A 660 -36.08 2.24 -16.72
N LEU A 661 -35.31 1.23 -17.10
CA LEU A 661 -33.85 1.26 -17.04
C LEU A 661 -33.20 2.12 -18.14
N GLN A 662 -33.97 2.55 -19.12
CA GLN A 662 -33.54 3.50 -20.15
C GLN A 662 -33.71 4.96 -19.67
N GLY A 663 -34.35 5.16 -18.52
CA GLY A 663 -34.59 6.45 -17.89
C GLY A 663 -35.92 7.11 -18.29
N ASN A 664 -36.82 6.39 -18.97
CA ASN A 664 -38.14 6.91 -19.28
C ASN A 664 -39.05 6.82 -18.05
N PRO A 665 -39.86 7.86 -17.77
CA PRO A 665 -40.86 7.80 -16.71
C PRO A 665 -41.99 6.82 -17.09
N LEU A 666 -42.30 5.90 -16.18
CA LEU A 666 -43.39 4.94 -16.30
C LEU A 666 -44.66 5.39 -15.56
N ALA A 667 -44.50 5.96 -14.36
CA ALA A 667 -45.61 6.47 -13.56
C ALA A 667 -45.14 7.57 -12.61
N LEU A 668 -46.07 8.45 -12.24
CA LEU A 668 -45.90 9.47 -11.21
C LEU A 668 -46.98 9.26 -10.16
N LEU A 669 -46.59 8.92 -8.95
CA LEU A 669 -47.49 8.78 -7.81
C LEU A 669 -47.54 10.13 -7.10
N THR A 670 -48.70 10.77 -7.18
CA THR A 670 -49.03 12.05 -6.53
C THR A 670 -50.10 11.82 -5.47
N GLY A 671 -50.06 12.55 -4.36
CA GLY A 671 -51.07 12.45 -3.30
C GLY A 671 -50.48 12.59 -1.89
N HIS A 672 -49.16 12.38 -1.76
CA HIS A 672 -48.40 12.75 -0.58
C HIS A 672 -48.47 14.28 -0.41
N GLN A 673 -48.75 14.73 0.81
CA GLN A 673 -48.80 16.17 1.15
C GLN A 673 -47.50 16.64 1.81
N GLU A 674 -46.59 15.71 2.07
CA GLU A 674 -45.45 15.85 2.97
C GLU A 674 -44.24 15.12 2.36
N LEU A 675 -43.04 15.34 2.89
CA LEU A 675 -41.79 14.85 2.28
C LEU A 675 -41.75 13.32 2.28
N VAL A 676 -41.25 12.72 1.19
CA VAL A 676 -41.08 11.27 1.08
C VAL A 676 -39.61 10.91 1.31
N PHE A 677 -39.31 10.31 2.47
CA PHE A 677 -37.93 9.98 2.87
C PHE A 677 -37.47 8.63 2.32
N SER A 678 -38.35 7.62 2.33
CA SER A 678 -37.96 6.25 1.96
C SER A 678 -39.05 5.51 1.21
N ILE A 679 -38.61 4.56 0.39
CA ILE A 679 -39.46 3.74 -0.46
C ILE A 679 -39.02 2.26 -0.49
N SER A 680 -40.00 1.37 -0.49
CA SER A 680 -39.77 -0.08 -0.64
C SER A 680 -40.82 -0.72 -1.55
N PHE A 681 -40.38 -1.51 -2.52
CA PHE A 681 -41.25 -2.42 -3.27
C PHE A 681 -41.67 -3.61 -2.42
N SER A 682 -42.90 -4.09 -2.65
CA SER A 682 -43.34 -5.41 -2.19
C SER A 682 -42.60 -6.52 -2.92
N ARG A 683 -42.58 -7.74 -2.35
CA ARG A 683 -41.89 -8.90 -2.93
C ARG A 683 -42.33 -9.21 -4.37
N ASP A 684 -43.62 -9.03 -4.66
CA ASP A 684 -44.21 -9.26 -5.98
C ASP A 684 -44.09 -8.08 -6.94
N GLY A 685 -43.53 -6.95 -6.46
CA GLY A 685 -43.33 -5.72 -7.22
C GLY A 685 -44.59 -4.93 -7.53
N LYS A 686 -45.76 -5.30 -6.95
CA LYS A 686 -47.05 -4.65 -7.28
C LYS A 686 -47.42 -3.49 -6.36
N MET A 687 -46.76 -3.38 -5.22
CA MET A 687 -47.02 -2.35 -4.23
C MET A 687 -45.75 -1.61 -3.83
N LEU A 688 -45.93 -0.38 -3.34
CA LEU A 688 -44.88 0.47 -2.79
C LEU A 688 -45.27 0.94 -1.40
N ALA A 689 -44.37 0.82 -0.44
CA ALA A 689 -44.49 1.47 0.86
C ALA A 689 -43.63 2.74 0.87
N THR A 690 -44.19 3.83 1.38
CA THR A 690 -43.53 5.14 1.48
C THR A 690 -43.52 5.64 2.91
N ALA A 691 -42.36 6.08 3.39
CA ALA A 691 -42.16 6.70 4.71
C ALA A 691 -42.12 8.23 4.59
N LEU A 692 -42.78 8.93 5.52
CA LEU A 692 -43.14 10.34 5.36
C LEU A 692 -42.80 11.21 6.58
N SER A 693 -42.66 12.52 6.34
CA SER A 693 -42.54 13.53 7.40
C SER A 693 -43.85 13.79 8.17
N ASP A 694 -44.97 13.20 7.77
CA ASP A 694 -46.25 13.28 8.50
C ASP A 694 -46.42 12.21 9.59
N ASN A 695 -45.32 11.53 9.94
CA ASN A 695 -45.25 10.43 10.90
C ASN A 695 -45.99 9.16 10.44
N THR A 696 -46.44 9.09 9.19
CA THR A 696 -47.15 7.93 8.63
C THR A 696 -46.31 7.13 7.64
N VAL A 697 -46.71 5.88 7.46
CA VAL A 697 -46.30 5.05 6.33
C VAL A 697 -47.51 4.76 5.48
N ARG A 698 -47.36 4.82 4.16
CA ARG A 698 -48.46 4.59 3.22
C ARG A 698 -48.08 3.53 2.22
N VAL A 699 -49.02 2.66 1.89
CA VAL A 699 -48.86 1.63 0.86
C VAL A 699 -49.70 2.00 -0.35
N TRP A 700 -49.13 1.85 -1.54
CA TRP A 700 -49.70 2.24 -2.82
C TRP A 700 -49.63 1.09 -3.80
N ASP A 701 -50.56 1.03 -4.76
CA ASP A 701 -50.34 0.28 -5.98
C ASP A 701 -49.50 1.09 -6.99
N LEU A 702 -49.04 0.45 -8.06
CA LEU A 702 -48.26 1.13 -9.11
C LEU A 702 -49.08 2.10 -9.97
N GLN A 703 -50.40 2.12 -9.83
CA GLN A 703 -51.28 3.09 -10.50
C GLN A 703 -51.41 4.39 -9.70
N GLY A 704 -50.88 4.42 -8.47
CA GLY A 704 -50.95 5.58 -7.57
C GLY A 704 -52.16 5.59 -6.66
N ASN A 705 -52.90 4.49 -6.55
CA ASN A 705 -53.96 4.37 -5.56
C ASN A 705 -53.35 4.04 -4.20
N GLN A 706 -53.73 4.81 -3.17
CA GLN A 706 -53.34 4.53 -1.80
C GLN A 706 -54.17 3.36 -1.25
N LEU A 707 -53.50 2.28 -0.86
CA LEU A 707 -54.10 1.04 -0.37
C LEU A 707 -54.25 1.01 1.15
N ALA A 708 -53.27 1.55 1.89
CA ALA A 708 -53.26 1.54 3.35
C ALA A 708 -52.46 2.71 3.94
N ILE A 709 -52.80 3.09 5.18
CA ILE A 709 -52.07 4.06 6.01
C ILE A 709 -51.75 3.41 7.35
N PHE A 710 -50.50 3.50 7.76
CA PHE A 710 -49.98 3.01 9.02
C PHE A 710 -49.68 4.21 9.91
N GLN A 711 -50.41 4.32 11.02
CA GLN A 711 -50.30 5.41 11.98
C GLN A 711 -49.83 4.88 13.34
N GLY A 712 -48.92 5.61 13.99
CA GLY A 712 -48.51 5.28 15.35
C GLY A 712 -47.17 5.90 15.77
N HIS A 713 -46.28 6.19 14.84
CA HIS A 713 -45.06 6.95 15.12
C HIS A 713 -45.40 8.37 15.59
N GLN A 714 -44.52 8.94 16.42
CA GLN A 714 -44.73 10.26 17.03
C GLN A 714 -43.86 11.36 16.39
N ASP A 715 -43.02 10.99 15.44
CA ASP A 715 -42.13 11.87 14.70
C ASP A 715 -41.88 11.28 13.29
N TRP A 716 -41.08 11.96 12.47
CA TRP A 716 -40.83 11.61 11.08
C TRP A 716 -40.43 10.15 10.91
N VAL A 717 -40.95 9.49 9.87
CA VAL A 717 -40.55 8.12 9.52
C VAL A 717 -39.48 8.19 8.44
N GLU A 718 -38.25 7.87 8.81
CA GLU A 718 -37.10 7.99 7.91
C GLU A 718 -36.99 6.80 6.96
N SER A 719 -37.36 5.59 7.42
CA SER A 719 -37.13 4.36 6.66
C SER A 719 -38.28 3.39 6.74
N VAL A 720 -38.59 2.76 5.61
CA VAL A 720 -39.56 1.67 5.50
C VAL A 720 -38.98 0.54 4.65
N ARG A 721 -39.21 -0.71 5.08
CA ARG A 721 -38.87 -1.91 4.32
C ARG A 721 -39.99 -2.93 4.40
N PHE A 722 -40.31 -3.55 3.26
CA PHE A 722 -41.05 -4.82 3.26
C PHE A 722 -40.15 -5.96 3.76
N SER A 723 -40.75 -6.90 4.48
CA SER A 723 -40.10 -8.18 4.77
C SER A 723 -39.84 -8.97 3.48
N PRO A 724 -38.82 -9.85 3.45
CA PRO A 724 -38.52 -10.63 2.26
C PRO A 724 -39.68 -11.48 1.78
N ASP A 725 -40.51 -12.00 2.69
CA ASP A 725 -41.76 -12.75 2.40
C ASP A 725 -42.90 -11.86 1.87
N GLY A 726 -42.79 -10.54 2.01
CA GLY A 726 -43.77 -9.54 1.60
C GLY A 726 -44.96 -9.38 2.54
N GLN A 727 -44.98 -10.04 3.71
CA GLN A 727 -46.14 -10.07 4.62
C GLN A 727 -46.10 -9.01 5.72
N ARG A 728 -44.96 -8.34 5.91
CA ARG A 728 -44.73 -7.40 7.01
C ARG A 728 -44.03 -6.14 6.52
N LEU A 729 -44.20 -5.07 7.28
CA LEU A 729 -43.43 -3.82 7.13
C LEU A 729 -42.63 -3.55 8.39
N ALA A 730 -41.39 -3.10 8.23
CA ALA A 730 -40.61 -2.51 9.31
C ALA A 730 -40.37 -1.03 9.03
N THR A 731 -40.55 -0.20 10.06
CA THR A 731 -40.50 1.27 9.95
C THR A 731 -39.61 1.84 11.04
N ALA A 732 -38.70 2.76 10.68
CA ALA A 732 -37.80 3.45 11.60
C ALA A 732 -38.08 4.96 11.61
N SER A 733 -38.05 5.56 12.80
CA SER A 733 -38.52 6.93 13.01
C SER A 733 -37.59 7.74 13.92
N TRP A 734 -37.71 9.06 13.79
CA TRP A 734 -37.11 10.06 14.67
C TRP A 734 -37.67 9.99 16.11
N ASP A 735 -38.79 9.30 16.32
CA ASP A 735 -39.32 9.00 17.65
C ASP A 735 -38.49 7.98 18.45
N LYS A 736 -37.32 7.60 17.92
CA LYS A 736 -36.33 6.68 18.49
C LYS A 736 -36.77 5.21 18.52
N THR A 737 -37.86 4.88 17.82
CA THR A 737 -38.41 3.53 17.79
C THR A 737 -38.40 2.93 16.39
N VAL A 738 -38.42 1.59 16.37
CA VAL A 738 -38.74 0.81 15.17
C VAL A 738 -40.02 0.03 15.42
N ARG A 739 -40.91 -0.01 14.43
CA ARG A 739 -42.16 -0.76 14.50
C ARG A 739 -42.21 -1.80 13.39
N VAL A 740 -42.82 -2.94 13.72
CA VAL A 740 -43.14 -3.99 12.76
C VAL A 740 -44.65 -4.08 12.64
N TRP A 741 -45.15 -4.15 11.42
CA TRP A 741 -46.57 -4.16 11.08
C TRP A 741 -46.89 -5.38 10.23
N ASP A 742 -48.12 -5.88 10.33
CA ASP A 742 -48.72 -6.66 9.23
C ASP A 742 -49.17 -5.73 8.09
N LEU A 743 -49.80 -6.24 7.04
CA LEU A 743 -50.26 -5.39 5.93
C LEU A 743 -51.64 -4.77 6.21
N GLU A 744 -52.35 -5.26 7.22
CA GLU A 744 -53.65 -4.78 7.68
C GLU A 744 -53.54 -3.51 8.54
N GLY A 745 -52.34 -3.14 8.99
CA GLY A 745 -52.11 -1.94 9.80
C GLY A 745 -51.87 -2.23 11.28
N ASN A 746 -51.88 -3.49 11.71
CA ASN A 746 -51.66 -3.84 13.10
C ASN A 746 -50.17 -3.84 13.43
N GLN A 747 -49.82 -3.22 14.54
CA GLN A 747 -48.45 -3.26 15.05
C GLN A 747 -48.18 -4.62 15.71
N LEU A 748 -47.28 -5.39 15.10
CA LEU A 748 -46.82 -6.69 15.59
C LEU A 748 -45.75 -6.56 16.68
N ALA A 749 -44.84 -5.58 16.53
CA ALA A 749 -43.77 -5.35 17.50
C ALA A 749 -43.36 -3.88 17.59
N LEU A 750 -42.86 -3.48 18.76
CA LEU A 750 -42.31 -2.15 19.05
C LEU A 750 -40.93 -2.29 19.68
N LEU A 751 -39.92 -1.88 18.94
CA LEU A 751 -38.52 -2.04 19.31
C LEU A 751 -38.03 -0.72 19.93
N LYS A 752 -37.81 -0.75 21.25
CA LYS A 752 -37.32 0.39 22.03
C LYS A 752 -35.90 0.10 22.50
N GLY A 753 -35.01 1.07 22.37
CA GLY A 753 -33.66 0.97 22.94
C GLY A 753 -32.68 2.01 22.40
N HIS A 754 -32.86 2.48 21.17
CA HIS A 754 -32.07 3.59 20.63
C HIS A 754 -32.28 4.86 21.46
N GLN A 755 -31.23 5.67 21.57
CA GLN A 755 -31.23 6.90 22.39
C GLN A 755 -31.48 8.17 21.56
N ASP A 756 -31.51 8.03 20.24
CA ASP A 756 -31.72 9.10 19.27
C ASP A 756 -32.47 8.58 18.04
N SER A 757 -32.74 9.43 17.05
CA SER A 757 -33.45 9.13 15.81
C SER A 757 -32.94 7.86 15.14
N VAL A 758 -33.85 7.02 14.62
CA VAL A 758 -33.51 5.80 13.87
C VAL A 758 -33.69 6.06 12.39
N ASN A 759 -32.59 6.04 11.63
CA ASN A 759 -32.58 6.47 10.24
C ASN A 759 -32.81 5.36 9.24
N SER A 760 -32.45 4.12 9.60
CA SER A 760 -32.51 3.00 8.66
C SER A 760 -32.90 1.73 9.36
N VAL A 761 -33.72 0.93 8.67
CA VAL A 761 -34.06 -0.43 9.03
C VAL A 761 -33.80 -1.36 7.85
N SER A 762 -33.35 -2.58 8.15
CA SER A 762 -33.17 -3.65 7.16
C SER A 762 -33.61 -4.99 7.75
N PHE A 763 -34.38 -5.75 6.98
CA PHE A 763 -34.62 -7.16 7.28
C PHE A 763 -33.40 -8.01 6.91
N SER A 764 -33.18 -9.08 7.68
CA SER A 764 -32.34 -10.19 7.23
C SER A 764 -32.99 -10.88 6.03
N PRO A 765 -32.21 -11.54 5.15
CA PRO A 765 -32.76 -12.21 3.96
C PRO A 765 -33.76 -13.34 4.25
N ASP A 766 -33.62 -13.99 5.41
CA ASP A 766 -34.57 -15.00 5.92
C ASP A 766 -35.84 -14.38 6.55
N GLY A 767 -35.86 -13.06 6.72
CA GLY A 767 -36.97 -12.31 7.31
C GLY A 767 -37.16 -12.49 8.80
N GLN A 768 -36.20 -13.10 9.52
CA GLN A 768 -36.30 -13.42 10.95
C GLN A 768 -35.69 -12.39 11.88
N ARG A 769 -34.87 -11.48 11.35
CA ARG A 769 -34.15 -10.46 12.13
C ARG A 769 -34.27 -9.10 11.49
N LEU A 770 -34.10 -8.07 12.31
CA LEU A 770 -33.99 -6.67 11.90
C LEU A 770 -32.66 -6.09 12.32
N ALA A 771 -32.08 -5.24 11.48
CA ALA A 771 -30.96 -4.39 11.83
C ALA A 771 -31.38 -2.92 11.71
N THR A 772 -31.02 -2.11 12.69
CA THR A 772 -31.44 -0.71 12.80
C THR A 772 -30.23 0.19 13.05
N ALA A 773 -30.15 1.32 12.35
CA ALA A 773 -29.08 2.31 12.47
C ALA A 773 -29.64 3.66 12.97
N SER A 774 -28.89 4.33 13.85
CA SER A 774 -29.37 5.51 14.58
C SER A 774 -28.32 6.62 14.70
N TRP A 775 -28.82 7.84 14.91
CA TRP A 775 -28.05 9.00 15.37
C TRP A 775 -27.36 8.80 16.73
N ASP A 776 -27.76 7.79 17.51
CA ASP A 776 -27.06 7.42 18.73
C ASP A 776 -25.69 6.75 18.50
N LYS A 777 -25.22 6.71 17.24
CA LYS A 777 -23.94 6.17 16.77
C LYS A 777 -23.86 4.64 16.84
N THR A 778 -24.99 3.96 17.08
CA THR A 778 -25.04 2.50 17.22
C THR A 778 -25.89 1.85 16.14
N VAL A 779 -25.61 0.56 15.93
CA VAL A 779 -26.48 -0.33 15.17
C VAL A 779 -26.95 -1.43 16.10
N ARG A 780 -28.22 -1.81 16.00
CA ARG A 780 -28.81 -2.89 16.81
C ARG A 780 -29.39 -3.96 15.91
N VAL A 781 -29.24 -5.22 16.35
CA VAL A 781 -29.87 -6.38 15.73
C VAL A 781 -30.96 -6.88 16.66
N TRP A 782 -32.10 -7.22 16.10
CA TRP A 782 -33.30 -7.59 16.84
C TRP A 782 -33.92 -8.86 16.26
N ASP A 783 -34.61 -9.61 17.11
CA ASP A 783 -35.64 -10.53 16.65
C ASP A 783 -36.94 -9.77 16.36
N LEU A 784 -37.98 -10.49 15.92
CA LEU A 784 -39.25 -9.88 15.55
C LEU A 784 -40.21 -9.72 16.73
N GLU A 785 -39.87 -10.33 17.87
CA GLU A 785 -40.54 -10.14 19.16
C GLU A 785 -40.09 -8.83 19.83
N GLY A 786 -39.02 -8.22 19.35
CA GLY A 786 -38.47 -6.94 19.80
C GLY A 786 -37.34 -7.05 20.83
N ASN A 787 -36.78 -8.26 21.02
CA ASN A 787 -35.60 -8.45 21.82
C ASN A 787 -34.35 -8.02 21.04
N GLN A 788 -33.45 -7.33 21.71
CA GLN A 788 -32.15 -6.98 21.13
C GLN A 788 -31.21 -8.19 21.18
N LEU A 789 -30.79 -8.65 20.02
CA LEU A 789 -29.84 -9.75 19.84
C LEU A 789 -28.38 -9.28 19.90
N ALA A 790 -28.08 -8.11 19.32
CA ALA A 790 -26.73 -7.54 19.32
C ALA A 790 -26.74 -6.01 19.32
N LEU A 791 -25.66 -5.42 19.83
CA LEU A 791 -25.41 -3.97 19.85
C LEU A 791 -24.01 -3.68 19.29
N LEU A 792 -23.96 -3.14 18.08
CA LEU A 792 -22.72 -2.82 17.39
C LEU A 792 -22.33 -1.38 17.70
N LYS A 793 -21.18 -1.22 18.36
CA LYS A 793 -20.59 0.07 18.72
C LYS A 793 -19.27 0.24 17.97
N GLY A 794 -19.01 1.45 17.48
CA GLY A 794 -17.69 1.78 16.93
C GLY A 794 -17.66 3.01 16.03
N HIS A 795 -18.79 3.36 15.41
CA HIS A 795 -18.91 4.63 14.67
C HIS A 795 -18.71 5.83 15.60
N GLN A 796 -18.08 6.88 15.09
CA GLN A 796 -17.76 8.09 15.86
C GLN A 796 -18.84 9.17 15.74
N ASP A 797 -19.78 8.97 14.81
CA ASP A 797 -20.89 9.86 14.53
C ASP A 797 -22.13 9.05 14.13
N SER A 798 -23.23 9.75 13.84
CA SER A 798 -24.52 9.19 13.42
C SER A 798 -24.39 8.10 12.35
N VAL A 799 -25.19 7.03 12.48
CA VAL A 799 -25.24 5.95 11.49
C VAL A 799 -26.48 6.13 10.61
N ASN A 800 -26.27 6.41 9.33
CA ASN A 800 -27.32 6.81 8.39
C ASN A 800 -28.00 5.62 7.72
N SER A 801 -27.26 4.53 7.46
CA SER A 801 -27.76 3.39 6.71
C SER A 801 -27.21 2.08 7.22
N VAL A 802 -28.03 1.03 7.16
CA VAL A 802 -27.66 -0.36 7.45
C VAL A 802 -28.21 -1.30 6.39
N SER A 803 -27.44 -2.30 6.00
CA SER A 803 -27.82 -3.31 5.01
C SER A 803 -27.31 -4.69 5.42
N PHE A 804 -28.18 -5.71 5.38
CA PHE A 804 -27.75 -7.10 5.49
C PHE A 804 -27.10 -7.58 4.19
N SER A 805 -26.08 -8.43 4.32
CA SER A 805 -25.56 -9.18 3.18
C SER A 805 -26.60 -10.20 2.68
N PRO A 806 -26.56 -10.59 1.39
CA PRO A 806 -27.53 -11.53 0.81
C PRO A 806 -27.56 -12.91 1.48
N ASN A 807 -26.45 -13.33 2.09
CA ASN A 807 -26.36 -14.57 2.85
C ASN A 807 -26.84 -14.44 4.32
N GLY A 808 -27.14 -13.21 4.76
CA GLY A 808 -27.65 -12.90 6.09
C GLY A 808 -26.64 -12.98 7.22
N LYS A 809 -25.34 -13.23 6.94
CA LYS A 809 -24.31 -13.44 7.96
C LYS A 809 -23.59 -12.17 8.39
N THR A 810 -23.69 -11.09 7.61
CA THR A 810 -22.96 -9.85 7.85
C THR A 810 -23.84 -8.62 7.63
N LEU A 811 -23.43 -7.50 8.22
CA LEU A 811 -24.05 -6.19 8.10
C LEU A 811 -23.06 -5.19 7.54
N ALA A 812 -23.52 -4.26 6.71
CA ALA A 812 -22.75 -3.09 6.31
C ALA A 812 -23.45 -1.82 6.81
N THR A 813 -22.68 -0.88 7.32
CA THR A 813 -23.18 0.35 7.95
C THR A 813 -22.43 1.57 7.41
N ALA A 814 -23.16 2.66 7.14
CA ALA A 814 -22.62 3.93 6.66
C ALA A 814 -22.91 5.06 7.66
N SER A 815 -21.96 5.97 7.86
CA SER A 815 -22.01 6.95 8.93
C SER A 815 -21.49 8.33 8.51
N ASP A 816 -21.93 9.35 9.25
CA ASP A 816 -21.40 10.71 9.22
C ASP A 816 -19.91 10.80 9.60
N ASP A 817 -19.35 9.75 10.24
CA ASP A 817 -17.92 9.65 10.49
C ASP A 817 -17.06 9.41 9.22
N LYS A 818 -17.69 9.49 8.04
CA LYS A 818 -17.10 9.31 6.70
C LYS A 818 -16.63 7.89 6.41
N THR A 819 -17.03 6.93 7.24
CA THR A 819 -16.62 5.52 7.11
C THR A 819 -17.79 4.60 6.82
N VAL A 820 -17.45 3.47 6.20
CA VAL A 820 -18.35 2.32 6.08
C VAL A 820 -17.73 1.15 6.82
N ARG A 821 -18.53 0.44 7.61
CA ARG A 821 -18.07 -0.71 8.40
C ARG A 821 -18.85 -1.95 8.00
N VAL A 822 -18.16 -3.08 8.00
CA VAL A 822 -18.78 -4.40 7.84
C VAL A 822 -18.68 -5.13 9.16
N TRP A 823 -19.72 -5.85 9.55
CA TRP A 823 -19.84 -6.52 10.83
C TRP A 823 -20.37 -7.94 10.66
N ASP A 824 -20.06 -8.83 11.60
CA ASP A 824 -20.86 -10.04 11.80
C ASP A 824 -22.09 -9.74 12.68
N LEU A 825 -22.86 -10.78 13.00
CA LEU A 825 -24.10 -10.63 13.78
C LEU A 825 -23.86 -10.64 15.29
N GLU A 826 -22.67 -11.05 15.71
CA GLU A 826 -22.23 -11.07 17.10
C GLU A 826 -21.81 -9.67 17.57
N GLY A 827 -21.49 -8.77 16.64
CA GLY A 827 -21.09 -7.39 16.93
C GLY A 827 -19.68 -7.04 16.49
N ASN A 828 -18.96 -8.00 15.93
CA ASN A 828 -17.56 -7.86 15.57
C ASN A 828 -17.41 -7.13 14.24
N GLN A 829 -16.48 -6.18 14.18
CA GLN A 829 -16.19 -5.47 12.94
C GLN A 829 -15.23 -6.26 12.05
N LEU A 830 -15.69 -6.62 10.85
CA LEU A 830 -14.98 -7.38 9.82
C LEU A 830 -14.27 -6.51 8.78
N ALA A 831 -14.67 -5.25 8.60
CA ALA A 831 -13.95 -4.33 7.70
C ALA A 831 -14.17 -2.86 8.09
N LEU A 832 -13.22 -2.01 7.71
CA LEU A 832 -13.31 -0.55 7.80
C LEU A 832 -12.96 0.06 6.45
N LEU A 833 -13.92 0.68 5.80
CA LEU A 833 -13.74 1.32 4.51
C LEU A 833 -13.68 2.83 4.73
N LYS A 834 -12.51 3.41 4.43
CA LYS A 834 -12.30 4.87 4.41
C LYS A 834 -11.97 5.31 3.00
N GLY A 835 -12.39 6.53 2.66
CA GLY A 835 -12.01 7.18 1.41
C GLY A 835 -12.97 8.29 0.99
N HIS A 836 -14.24 8.22 1.42
CA HIS A 836 -15.17 9.34 1.27
C HIS A 836 -14.67 10.57 2.03
N GLN A 837 -14.89 11.75 1.46
CA GLN A 837 -14.41 13.02 2.03
C GLN A 837 -15.44 13.70 2.93
N ASP A 838 -16.65 13.17 2.95
CA ASP A 838 -17.80 13.69 3.71
C ASP A 838 -18.69 12.53 4.18
N SER A 839 -19.79 12.83 4.88
CA SER A 839 -20.77 11.86 5.40
C SER A 839 -21.14 10.79 4.36
N VAL A 840 -21.25 9.54 4.81
CA VAL A 840 -21.76 8.45 3.99
C VAL A 840 -23.23 8.23 4.34
N ASN A 841 -24.12 8.49 3.39
CA ASN A 841 -25.56 8.55 3.61
C ASN A 841 -26.24 7.20 3.36
N SER A 842 -25.67 6.38 2.46
CA SER A 842 -26.28 5.10 2.09
C SER A 842 -25.25 4.02 1.77
N VAL A 843 -25.60 2.77 2.08
CA VAL A 843 -24.82 1.57 1.77
C VAL A 843 -25.71 0.44 1.27
N SER A 844 -25.25 -0.30 0.27
CA SER A 844 -25.97 -1.43 -0.32
C SER A 844 -25.02 -2.56 -0.69
N PHE A 845 -25.35 -3.80 -0.31
CA PHE A 845 -24.68 -4.99 -0.84
C PHE A 845 -25.12 -5.30 -2.26
N SER A 846 -24.16 -5.71 -3.07
CA SER A 846 -24.42 -6.42 -4.32
C SER A 846 -25.14 -7.75 -4.07
N PRO A 847 -25.93 -8.26 -5.04
CA PRO A 847 -26.67 -9.52 -4.87
C PRO A 847 -25.82 -10.76 -4.59
N ASP A 848 -24.54 -10.76 -4.98
CA ASP A 848 -23.59 -11.84 -4.68
C ASP A 848 -22.89 -11.69 -3.33
N GLY A 849 -23.06 -10.55 -2.65
CA GLY A 849 -22.47 -10.23 -1.35
C GLY A 849 -20.99 -9.85 -1.38
N LYS A 850 -20.35 -9.78 -2.55
CA LYS A 850 -18.89 -9.56 -2.68
C LYS A 850 -18.51 -8.09 -2.85
N THR A 851 -19.47 -7.24 -3.17
CA THR A 851 -19.27 -5.81 -3.40
C THR A 851 -20.24 -4.98 -2.57
N LEU A 852 -19.77 -3.84 -2.06
CA LEU A 852 -20.59 -2.79 -1.48
C LEU A 852 -20.61 -1.55 -2.37
N ALA A 853 -21.77 -0.94 -2.49
CA ALA A 853 -21.92 0.40 -3.04
C ALA A 853 -22.24 1.39 -1.92
N THR A 854 -21.63 2.57 -1.99
CA THR A 854 -21.80 3.63 -1.00
C THR A 854 -22.11 4.95 -1.68
N ALA A 855 -22.94 5.77 -1.07
CA ALA A 855 -23.28 7.13 -1.52
C ALA A 855 -22.95 8.14 -0.42
N SER A 856 -22.35 9.27 -0.80
CA SER A 856 -21.83 10.25 0.15
C SER A 856 -22.17 11.68 -0.22
N SER A 857 -22.14 12.54 0.80
CA SER A 857 -22.19 13.99 0.68
C SER A 857 -21.00 14.57 -0.10
N ASP A 858 -19.94 13.80 -0.35
CA ASP A 858 -18.81 14.19 -1.21
C ASP A 858 -19.10 14.17 -2.73
N HIS A 859 -20.38 14.04 -3.10
CA HIS A 859 -20.89 14.00 -4.48
C HIS A 859 -20.48 12.74 -5.27
N THR A 860 -19.96 11.71 -4.58
CA THR A 860 -19.54 10.46 -5.23
C THR A 860 -20.31 9.26 -4.70
N ALA A 861 -20.53 8.29 -5.59
CA ALA A 861 -20.75 6.91 -5.18
C ALA A 861 -19.46 6.10 -5.39
N ARG A 862 -19.26 5.04 -4.59
CA ARG A 862 -18.07 4.18 -4.68
C ARG A 862 -18.42 2.71 -4.58
N LEU A 863 -17.67 1.87 -5.30
CA LEU A 863 -17.71 0.41 -5.14
C LEU A 863 -16.51 -0.09 -4.34
N TRP A 864 -16.78 -1.00 -3.42
CA TRP A 864 -15.78 -1.61 -2.55
C TRP A 864 -15.88 -3.11 -2.61
N ALA A 865 -14.75 -3.81 -2.74
CA ALA A 865 -14.71 -5.24 -2.51
C ALA A 865 -14.91 -5.54 -1.01
N VAL A 866 -15.72 -6.55 -0.72
CA VAL A 866 -15.86 -7.16 0.60
C VAL A 866 -15.15 -8.50 0.54
N GLU A 867 -13.98 -8.54 1.17
CA GLU A 867 -13.17 -9.74 1.33
C GLU A 867 -13.11 -10.06 2.83
N ASP A 868 -13.18 -11.34 3.18
CA ASP A 868 -12.86 -11.77 4.54
C ASP A 868 -11.35 -11.87 4.76
N LEU A 869 -10.92 -12.11 6.01
CA LEU A 869 -9.50 -12.18 6.35
C LEU A 869 -8.78 -13.31 5.60
N ASP A 870 -9.45 -14.44 5.37
CA ASP A 870 -8.86 -15.58 4.63
C ASP A 870 -8.63 -15.22 3.16
N GLU A 871 -9.61 -14.60 2.50
CA GLU A 871 -9.51 -14.11 1.12
C GLU A 871 -8.42 -13.05 0.98
N MET A 872 -8.34 -12.11 1.94
CA MET A 872 -7.29 -11.09 1.98
C MET A 872 -5.90 -11.71 2.12
N LEU A 873 -5.73 -12.70 3.01
CA LEU A 873 -4.47 -13.41 3.18
C LEU A 873 -4.09 -14.18 1.90
N ALA A 874 -5.00 -14.95 1.33
CA ALA A 874 -4.75 -15.70 0.09
C ALA A 874 -4.31 -14.77 -1.07
N ARG A 875 -4.96 -13.61 -1.20
CA ARG A 875 -4.59 -12.59 -2.18
C ARG A 875 -3.21 -12.00 -1.92
N GLY A 876 -2.89 -11.72 -0.66
CA GLY A 876 -1.58 -11.24 -0.27
C GLY A 876 -0.46 -12.24 -0.53
N CYS A 877 -0.70 -13.54 -0.30
CA CYS A 877 0.25 -14.60 -0.64
C CYS A 877 0.61 -14.59 -2.13
N LYS A 878 -0.38 -14.40 -3.01
CA LYS A 878 -0.16 -14.27 -4.45
C LYS A 878 0.68 -13.04 -4.82
N LEU A 879 0.46 -11.90 -4.17
CA LEU A 879 1.24 -10.69 -4.39
C LEU A 879 2.69 -10.82 -3.88
N LEU A 880 2.89 -11.60 -2.82
CA LEU A 880 4.19 -11.89 -2.21
C LEU A 880 4.92 -13.08 -2.84
N GLU A 881 4.38 -13.75 -3.87
CA GLU A 881 5.00 -14.95 -4.47
C GLU A 881 6.49 -14.73 -4.84
N ASN A 882 6.82 -13.68 -5.61
CA ASN A 882 8.23 -13.39 -5.91
C ASN A 882 9.02 -12.83 -4.71
N TYR A 883 8.35 -12.32 -3.66
CA TYR A 883 9.03 -11.89 -2.44
C TYR A 883 9.58 -13.10 -1.69
N PHE A 884 8.82 -14.20 -1.63
CA PHE A 884 9.25 -15.45 -1.02
C PHE A 884 10.42 -16.11 -1.77
N VAL A 885 10.57 -15.87 -3.07
CA VAL A 885 11.76 -16.27 -3.83
C VAL A 885 13.02 -15.60 -3.28
N GLU A 886 12.95 -14.34 -2.85
CA GLU A 886 14.11 -13.63 -2.29
C GLU A 886 14.23 -13.81 -0.76
N ASN A 887 13.11 -14.11 -0.08
CA ASN A 887 12.99 -14.14 1.38
C ASN A 887 12.20 -15.36 1.85
N PHE A 888 12.70 -16.57 1.60
CA PHE A 888 11.96 -17.81 1.89
C PHE A 888 11.57 -17.97 3.37
N GLN A 889 12.36 -17.46 4.32
CA GLN A 889 12.02 -17.45 5.76
C GLN A 889 10.69 -16.74 6.05
N ALA A 890 10.33 -15.73 5.23
CA ALA A 890 9.07 -15.03 5.32
C ALA A 890 7.87 -15.89 4.89
N LEU A 891 8.10 -16.98 4.14
CA LEU A 891 7.05 -17.96 3.82
C LEU A 891 6.78 -18.87 5.01
N GLU A 892 7.81 -19.22 5.80
CA GLU A 892 7.66 -20.07 6.99
C GLU A 892 6.78 -19.42 8.06
N SER A 893 6.88 -18.10 8.21
CA SER A 893 6.09 -17.30 9.18
C SER A 893 4.62 -17.10 8.77
N LEU A 894 4.28 -17.29 7.49
CA LEU A 894 2.93 -17.12 6.94
C LEU A 894 2.30 -18.47 6.60
N SER A 895 1.71 -19.12 7.60
CA SER A 895 1.08 -20.44 7.42
C SER A 895 -0.01 -20.47 6.34
N SER A 896 -0.80 -19.40 6.17
CA SER A 896 -1.80 -19.28 5.08
C SER A 896 -1.19 -19.28 3.68
N CYS A 897 0.10 -18.96 3.54
CA CYS A 897 0.79 -18.93 2.26
C CYS A 897 1.42 -20.27 1.87
N GLN A 898 1.58 -21.22 2.81
CA GLN A 898 2.32 -22.46 2.57
C GLN A 898 1.70 -23.36 1.49
N ASP A 899 0.37 -23.38 1.40
CA ASP A 899 -0.37 -24.20 0.43
C ASP A 899 -0.74 -23.43 -0.84
N SER A 900 -0.77 -22.09 -0.78
CA SER A 900 -1.20 -21.23 -1.90
C SER A 900 -0.05 -20.79 -2.81
N VAL A 901 1.19 -20.79 -2.31
CA VAL A 901 2.37 -20.45 -3.10
C VAL A 901 2.78 -21.63 -3.95
N ASN A 902 3.05 -21.40 -5.24
CA ASN A 902 3.62 -22.41 -6.11
C ASN A 902 5.04 -22.76 -5.62
N LYS A 903 5.17 -23.89 -4.91
CA LYS A 903 6.44 -24.32 -4.32
C LYS A 903 7.56 -24.49 -5.35
N ALA A 904 7.23 -24.85 -6.59
CA ALA A 904 8.21 -24.89 -7.68
C ALA A 904 8.71 -23.49 -8.07
N ALA A 905 7.87 -22.46 -7.99
CA ALA A 905 8.25 -21.08 -8.33
C ALA A 905 9.22 -20.45 -7.32
N VAL A 906 9.23 -20.93 -6.07
CA VAL A 906 10.13 -20.44 -5.01
C VAL A 906 11.42 -21.25 -4.87
N ALA A 907 11.54 -22.40 -5.54
CA ALA A 907 12.72 -23.27 -5.49
C ALA A 907 14.06 -22.55 -5.83
N PRO A 908 14.14 -21.63 -6.81
CA PRO A 908 15.36 -20.86 -7.05
C PRO A 908 15.81 -20.00 -5.85
N GLY A 909 14.87 -19.59 -5.00
CA GLY A 909 15.14 -18.82 -3.79
C GLY A 909 15.91 -19.59 -2.73
N LEU A 910 15.55 -20.86 -2.54
CA LEU A 910 16.24 -21.78 -1.65
C LEU A 910 17.71 -21.96 -2.02
N VAL A 911 18.02 -22.00 -3.34
CA VAL A 911 19.40 -22.09 -3.84
C VAL A 911 20.21 -20.85 -3.46
N LYS A 912 19.65 -19.66 -3.68
CA LYS A 912 20.29 -18.38 -3.27
C LYS A 912 20.51 -18.29 -1.76
N GLN A 913 19.54 -18.72 -0.97
CA GLN A 913 19.67 -18.72 0.47
C GLN A 913 20.72 -19.74 0.93
N GLY A 914 20.76 -20.91 0.29
CA GLY A 914 21.80 -21.91 0.53
C GLY A 914 23.19 -21.36 0.25
N GLU A 915 23.37 -20.61 -0.85
CA GLU A 915 24.64 -19.93 -1.15
C GLU A 915 25.04 -18.95 -0.03
N LYS A 916 24.11 -18.12 0.44
CA LYS A 916 24.37 -17.19 1.55
C LYS A 916 24.80 -17.93 2.82
N LEU A 917 24.12 -19.03 3.16
CA LEU A 917 24.47 -19.84 4.32
C LEU A 917 25.82 -20.55 4.16
N ALA A 918 26.19 -20.94 2.95
CA ALA A 918 27.50 -21.52 2.66
C ALA A 918 28.62 -20.50 2.93
N LYS A 919 28.45 -19.24 2.51
CA LYS A 919 29.36 -18.14 2.82
C LYS A 919 29.48 -17.84 4.31
N GLU A 920 28.40 -18.03 5.07
CA GLU A 920 28.39 -17.88 6.53
C GLU A 920 28.92 -19.12 7.29
N GLY A 921 29.43 -20.15 6.58
CA GLY A 921 29.92 -21.40 7.17
C GLY A 921 28.84 -22.36 7.68
N LYS A 922 27.56 -22.07 7.44
CA LYS A 922 26.40 -22.89 7.88
C LYS A 922 26.07 -23.97 6.85
N LEU A 923 27.06 -24.78 6.47
CA LEU A 923 26.97 -25.61 5.26
C LEU A 923 25.91 -26.71 5.32
N ILE A 924 25.67 -27.34 6.47
CA ILE A 924 24.63 -28.39 6.60
C ILE A 924 23.25 -27.85 6.20
N LYS A 925 22.95 -26.61 6.61
CA LYS A 925 21.71 -25.92 6.22
C LYS A 925 21.74 -25.51 4.74
N ALA A 926 22.89 -25.10 4.22
CA ALA A 926 23.02 -24.78 2.80
C ALA A 926 22.71 -25.99 1.90
N LEU A 927 23.30 -27.14 2.20
CA LEU A 927 23.08 -28.39 1.45
C LEU A 927 21.64 -28.88 1.55
N SER A 928 20.99 -28.74 2.71
CA SER A 928 19.57 -29.09 2.86
C SER A 928 18.68 -28.22 1.97
N LEU A 929 18.95 -26.91 1.87
CA LEU A 929 18.17 -26.01 1.01
C LEU A 929 18.36 -26.31 -0.47
N TYR A 930 19.58 -26.65 -0.93
CA TYR A 930 19.80 -27.08 -2.31
C TYR A 930 19.01 -28.36 -2.64
N LYS A 931 19.00 -29.33 -1.72
CA LYS A 931 18.25 -30.57 -1.88
C LYS A 931 16.74 -30.32 -1.90
N GLU A 932 16.25 -29.50 -0.99
CA GLU A 932 14.85 -29.10 -0.93
C GLU A 932 14.43 -28.37 -2.22
N ALA A 933 15.25 -27.45 -2.74
CA ALA A 933 15.00 -26.78 -4.01
C ALA A 933 14.78 -27.76 -5.17
N GLN A 934 15.63 -28.79 -5.27
CA GLN A 934 15.51 -29.83 -6.28
C GLN A 934 14.32 -30.78 -6.06
N GLN A 935 13.83 -30.91 -4.82
CA GLN A 935 12.60 -31.65 -4.52
C GLN A 935 11.34 -30.85 -4.88
N LEU A 936 11.37 -29.54 -4.67
CA LEU A 936 10.25 -28.65 -5.00
C LEU A 936 10.08 -28.43 -6.50
N ASP A 937 11.19 -28.42 -7.26
CA ASP A 937 11.17 -28.42 -8.72
C ASP A 937 12.19 -29.44 -9.26
N LEU A 938 11.68 -30.60 -9.67
CA LEU A 938 12.48 -31.68 -10.26
C LEU A 938 13.19 -31.26 -11.56
N ASN A 939 12.72 -30.20 -12.22
CA ASN A 939 13.31 -29.65 -13.44
C ASN A 939 14.19 -28.42 -13.16
N LEU A 940 14.45 -28.09 -11.89
CA LEU A 940 15.21 -26.92 -11.50
C LEU A 940 16.62 -26.97 -12.07
N LYS A 941 16.91 -26.07 -13.00
CA LYS A 941 18.25 -25.89 -13.55
C LYS A 941 19.04 -24.93 -12.67
N ILE A 942 19.77 -25.49 -11.71
CA ILE A 942 20.73 -24.73 -10.91
C ILE A 942 21.94 -24.37 -11.80
N ASP A 943 22.30 -23.08 -11.81
CA ASP A 943 23.44 -22.53 -12.54
C ASP A 943 24.77 -23.13 -12.04
N ALA A 944 25.76 -23.25 -12.93
CA ALA A 944 27.05 -23.81 -12.57
C ALA A 944 27.76 -22.97 -11.49
N ASN A 945 27.55 -21.65 -11.47
CA ASN A 945 28.14 -20.74 -10.48
C ASN A 945 27.64 -21.02 -9.06
N TYR A 946 26.36 -21.37 -8.88
CA TYR A 946 25.82 -21.69 -7.55
C TYR A 946 26.47 -22.97 -6.99
N TRP A 947 26.62 -23.99 -7.83
CA TRP A 947 27.36 -25.20 -7.45
C TRP A 947 28.83 -24.92 -7.16
N ASN A 948 29.46 -24.03 -7.94
CA ASN A 948 30.85 -23.65 -7.74
C ASN A 948 31.06 -22.88 -6.42
N ASN A 949 30.17 -21.94 -6.10
CA ASN A 949 30.25 -21.17 -4.85
C ASN A 949 30.06 -22.10 -3.65
N LEU A 950 29.10 -23.03 -3.71
CA LEU A 950 28.94 -24.06 -2.69
C LEU A 950 30.19 -24.94 -2.54
N CYS A 951 30.83 -25.31 -3.66
CA CYS A 951 32.09 -26.04 -3.68
C CYS A 951 33.24 -25.25 -3.02
N TRP A 952 33.42 -23.99 -3.41
CA TRP A 952 34.48 -23.13 -2.90
C TRP A 952 34.30 -22.82 -1.42
N ASP A 953 33.16 -22.24 -1.05
CA ASP A 953 32.88 -21.80 0.31
C ASP A 953 32.86 -22.99 1.28
N GLY A 954 32.26 -24.12 0.87
CA GLY A 954 32.25 -25.33 1.68
C GLY A 954 33.64 -25.92 1.89
N SER A 955 34.50 -25.90 0.87
CA SER A 955 35.89 -26.38 0.99
C SER A 955 36.70 -25.52 1.94
N LEU A 956 36.58 -24.19 1.87
CA LEU A 956 37.28 -23.27 2.75
C LEU A 956 36.83 -23.39 4.22
N HIS A 957 35.55 -23.70 4.46
CA HIS A 957 35.00 -23.94 5.80
C HIS A 957 35.23 -25.37 6.33
N GLY A 958 36.06 -26.18 5.66
CA GLY A 958 36.46 -27.51 6.13
C GLY A 958 35.51 -28.66 5.77
N TYR A 959 34.58 -28.46 4.85
CA TYR A 959 33.58 -29.44 4.42
C TYR A 959 33.83 -29.96 2.99
N ALA A 960 35.10 -30.09 2.60
CA ALA A 960 35.50 -30.45 1.24
C ALA A 960 34.92 -31.81 0.78
N VAL A 961 34.67 -32.73 1.71
CA VAL A 961 34.04 -34.04 1.42
C VAL A 961 32.57 -33.86 1.05
N GLU A 962 31.84 -33.08 1.84
CA GLU A 962 30.39 -32.88 1.70
C GLU A 962 30.01 -32.08 0.45
N VAL A 963 30.90 -31.20 -0.03
CA VAL A 963 30.65 -30.38 -1.23
C VAL A 963 31.24 -30.95 -2.52
N MET A 964 31.90 -32.10 -2.49
CA MET A 964 32.53 -32.67 -3.69
C MET A 964 31.52 -32.92 -4.83
N ASP A 965 30.29 -33.35 -4.51
CA ASP A 965 29.21 -33.50 -5.50
C ASP A 965 28.81 -32.17 -6.15
N ALA A 966 28.83 -31.06 -5.38
CA ALA A 966 28.62 -29.73 -5.93
C ALA A 966 29.77 -29.31 -6.87
N CYS A 967 31.02 -29.60 -6.50
CA CYS A 967 32.19 -29.35 -7.34
C CYS A 967 32.09 -30.08 -8.69
N GLU A 968 31.71 -31.35 -8.66
CA GLU A 968 31.54 -32.15 -9.89
C GLU A 968 30.38 -31.63 -10.75
N LYS A 969 29.25 -31.23 -10.15
CA LYS A 969 28.12 -30.63 -10.88
C LYS A 969 28.47 -29.30 -11.55
N ALA A 970 29.27 -28.46 -10.90
CA ALA A 970 29.74 -27.19 -11.48
C ALA A 970 30.59 -27.46 -12.73
N VAL A 971 31.60 -28.32 -12.60
CA VAL A 971 32.52 -28.68 -13.69
C VAL A 971 31.83 -29.45 -14.81
N ALA A 972 30.86 -30.33 -14.51
CA ALA A 972 30.12 -31.05 -15.55
C ALA A 972 29.27 -30.11 -16.43
N LYS A 973 28.80 -28.98 -15.88
CA LYS A 973 28.03 -27.98 -16.62
C LYS A 973 28.91 -27.09 -17.50
N GLU A 974 30.10 -26.73 -17.01
CA GLU A 974 31.07 -25.93 -17.77
C GLU A 974 32.47 -26.56 -17.67
N PRO A 975 32.77 -27.58 -18.48
CA PRO A 975 34.02 -28.35 -18.38
C PRO A 975 35.29 -27.53 -18.64
N GLU A 976 35.17 -26.50 -19.48
CA GLU A 976 36.26 -25.62 -19.92
C GLU A 976 36.48 -24.43 -18.97
N ASN A 977 35.63 -24.23 -17.96
CA ASN A 977 35.74 -23.10 -17.05
C ASN A 977 36.84 -23.36 -16.02
N GLY A 978 38.00 -22.74 -16.22
CA GLY A 978 39.16 -22.88 -15.35
C GLY A 978 38.85 -22.53 -13.89
N PHE A 979 38.00 -21.53 -13.61
CA PHE A 979 37.68 -21.14 -12.23
C PHE A 979 36.98 -22.27 -11.48
N PHE A 980 36.11 -23.03 -12.16
CA PHE A 980 35.41 -24.16 -11.52
C PHE A 980 36.36 -25.32 -11.25
N LYS A 981 37.34 -25.51 -12.14
CA LYS A 981 38.44 -26.46 -11.92
C LYS A 981 39.29 -26.02 -10.73
N ARG A 982 39.62 -24.74 -10.58
CA ARG A 982 40.34 -24.23 -9.39
C ARG A 982 39.60 -24.57 -8.10
N SER A 983 38.28 -24.35 -8.04
CA SER A 983 37.50 -24.66 -6.84
C SER A 983 37.43 -26.15 -6.54
N ARG A 984 37.23 -27.00 -7.56
CA ARG A 984 37.28 -28.47 -7.39
C ARG A 984 38.68 -28.97 -7.02
N GLY A 985 39.73 -28.34 -7.54
CA GLY A 985 41.12 -28.64 -7.23
C GLY A 985 41.45 -28.38 -5.77
N LEU A 986 40.93 -27.29 -5.20
CA LEU A 986 41.01 -27.01 -3.75
C LEU A 986 40.33 -28.12 -2.94
N ALA A 987 39.08 -28.45 -3.28
CA ALA A 987 38.33 -29.51 -2.61
C ALA A 987 39.10 -30.84 -2.63
N LYS A 988 39.61 -31.24 -3.81
CA LYS A 988 40.40 -32.47 -4.00
C LYS A 988 41.68 -32.49 -3.17
N ALA A 989 42.40 -31.36 -3.12
CA ALA A 989 43.61 -31.27 -2.32
C ALA A 989 43.32 -31.45 -0.83
N LEU A 990 42.25 -30.84 -0.33
CA LEU A 990 41.81 -30.94 1.06
C LEU A 990 41.28 -32.34 1.41
N THR A 991 40.71 -33.07 0.45
CA THR A 991 40.28 -34.48 0.64
C THR A 991 41.40 -35.50 0.36
N GLY A 992 42.61 -35.07 -0.01
CA GLY A 992 43.78 -35.92 -0.22
C GLY A 992 44.01 -36.42 -1.66
N ASP A 993 43.19 -36.03 -2.64
CA ASP A 993 43.41 -36.31 -4.07
C ASP A 993 44.39 -35.29 -4.68
N LYS A 994 45.68 -35.47 -4.36
CA LYS A 994 46.75 -34.57 -4.83
C LYS A 994 46.89 -34.57 -6.35
N ALA A 995 46.75 -35.74 -6.99
CA ALA A 995 46.92 -35.88 -8.43
C ALA A 995 45.80 -35.17 -9.20
N GLY A 996 44.55 -35.35 -8.75
CA GLY A 996 43.41 -34.65 -9.32
C GLY A 996 43.44 -33.14 -9.07
N ALA A 997 43.90 -32.70 -7.90
CA ALA A 997 44.07 -31.29 -7.59
C ALA A 997 45.10 -30.60 -8.52
N ILE A 998 46.27 -31.22 -8.72
CA ILE A 998 47.30 -30.71 -9.63
C ILE A 998 46.74 -30.58 -11.06
N SER A 999 46.01 -31.58 -11.54
CA SER A 999 45.41 -31.55 -12.88
C SER A 999 44.43 -30.39 -13.02
N ASP A 1000 43.57 -30.16 -12.02
CA ASP A 1000 42.56 -29.11 -12.08
C ASP A 1000 43.16 -27.70 -11.95
N PHE A 1001 44.19 -27.52 -11.10
CA PHE A 1001 44.92 -26.25 -11.03
C PHE A 1001 45.70 -25.95 -12.31
N GLN A 1002 46.28 -26.96 -12.96
CA GLN A 1002 46.99 -26.77 -14.23
C GLN A 1002 46.04 -26.24 -15.31
N VAL A 1003 44.82 -26.79 -15.40
CA VAL A 1003 43.80 -26.28 -16.34
C VAL A 1003 43.43 -24.83 -16.04
N TYR A 1004 43.35 -24.43 -14.77
CA TYR A 1004 43.13 -23.02 -14.42
C TYR A 1004 44.28 -22.12 -14.88
N VAL A 1005 45.53 -22.51 -14.58
CA VAL A 1005 46.73 -21.75 -14.98
C VAL A 1005 46.79 -21.60 -16.50
N ASP A 1006 46.47 -22.65 -17.24
CA ASP A 1006 46.49 -22.67 -18.70
C ASP A 1006 45.33 -21.85 -19.32
N SER A 1007 44.24 -21.62 -18.56
CA SER A 1007 43.03 -20.93 -19.04
C SER A 1007 43.08 -19.40 -18.94
N THR A 1008 44.04 -18.82 -18.22
CA THR A 1008 44.14 -17.37 -18.00
C THR A 1008 45.45 -16.84 -18.57
N ASP A 1009 45.46 -15.63 -19.14
CA ASP A 1009 46.68 -14.96 -19.58
C ASP A 1009 47.22 -13.95 -18.54
N ASN A 1010 46.53 -13.81 -17.39
CA ASN A 1010 46.92 -12.89 -16.33
C ASN A 1010 47.98 -13.52 -15.40
N ASP A 1011 49.20 -12.98 -15.43
CA ASP A 1011 50.34 -13.48 -14.65
C ASP A 1011 50.13 -13.39 -13.13
N GLU A 1012 49.39 -12.39 -12.62
CA GLU A 1012 49.06 -12.30 -11.18
C GLU A 1012 48.14 -13.45 -10.75
N TRP A 1013 47.19 -13.84 -11.61
CA TRP A 1013 46.24 -14.91 -11.30
C TRP A 1013 46.86 -16.31 -11.43
N LYS A 1014 47.98 -16.45 -12.14
CA LYS A 1014 48.73 -17.71 -12.26
C LYS A 1014 49.62 -17.99 -11.06
N ALA A 1015 50.18 -16.94 -10.45
CA ALA A 1015 51.23 -17.08 -9.44
C ALA A 1015 50.81 -17.94 -8.24
N GLN A 1016 49.59 -17.70 -7.71
CA GLN A 1016 49.09 -18.41 -6.54
C GLN A 1016 48.79 -19.90 -6.82
N PRO A 1017 48.00 -20.27 -7.86
CA PRO A 1017 47.75 -21.68 -8.17
C PRO A 1017 48.99 -22.43 -8.66
N GLN A 1018 49.92 -21.77 -9.34
CA GLN A 1018 51.19 -22.38 -9.73
C GLN A 1018 52.01 -22.77 -8.50
N LYS A 1019 52.05 -21.91 -7.48
CA LYS A 1019 52.68 -22.23 -6.19
C LYS A 1019 52.02 -23.42 -5.50
N TRP A 1020 50.68 -23.52 -5.53
CA TRP A 1020 49.95 -24.69 -4.99
C TRP A 1020 50.32 -25.99 -5.73
N ILE A 1021 50.46 -25.95 -7.06
CA ILE A 1021 50.90 -27.09 -7.85
C ILE A 1021 52.31 -27.53 -7.43
N ASP A 1022 53.24 -26.59 -7.27
CA ASP A 1022 54.62 -26.89 -6.92
C ASP A 1022 54.74 -27.48 -5.50
N ASP A 1023 54.01 -26.93 -4.54
CA ASP A 1023 53.95 -27.45 -3.18
C ASP A 1023 53.32 -28.86 -3.13
N LEU A 1024 52.24 -29.11 -3.87
CA LEU A 1024 51.62 -30.43 -3.96
C LEU A 1024 52.55 -31.46 -4.61
N ARG A 1025 53.29 -31.09 -5.66
CA ARG A 1025 54.32 -31.93 -6.31
C ARG A 1025 55.48 -32.23 -5.37
N ALA A 1026 55.86 -31.28 -4.52
CA ALA A 1026 56.87 -31.45 -3.48
C ALA A 1026 56.37 -32.25 -2.26
N GLY A 1027 55.11 -32.71 -2.27
CA GLY A 1027 54.49 -33.46 -1.18
C GLY A 1027 54.06 -32.61 0.01
N LYS A 1028 54.21 -31.29 -0.06
CA LYS A 1028 53.81 -30.33 0.98
C LYS A 1028 52.30 -30.07 0.93
N ASN A 1029 51.74 -29.59 2.05
CA ASN A 1029 50.37 -29.09 2.09
C ASN A 1029 50.38 -27.57 1.88
N PRO A 1030 49.89 -27.05 0.73
CA PRO A 1030 49.81 -25.61 0.50
C PRO A 1030 48.64 -24.93 1.23
N PHE A 1031 47.67 -25.70 1.76
CA PHE A 1031 46.46 -25.18 2.39
C PHE A 1031 46.56 -25.29 3.92
N THR A 1032 47.35 -24.40 4.53
CA THR A 1032 47.38 -24.23 6.00
C THR A 1032 46.13 -23.46 6.47
N GLU A 1033 45.83 -23.48 7.77
CA GLU A 1033 44.70 -22.70 8.33
C GLU A 1033 44.80 -21.21 7.99
N GLU A 1034 46.01 -20.64 8.00
CA GLU A 1034 46.26 -19.25 7.62
C GLU A 1034 45.95 -19.00 6.14
N VAL A 1035 46.40 -19.89 5.24
CA VAL A 1035 46.12 -19.76 3.80
C VAL A 1035 44.62 -19.90 3.50
N LEU A 1036 43.94 -20.83 4.17
CA LEU A 1036 42.48 -21.00 4.03
C LEU A 1036 41.72 -19.77 4.54
N LYS A 1037 42.21 -19.14 5.62
CA LYS A 1037 41.65 -17.90 6.15
C LYS A 1037 41.85 -16.72 5.19
N ASP A 1038 43.04 -16.58 4.62
CA ASP A 1038 43.33 -15.53 3.63
C ASP A 1038 42.43 -15.69 2.38
N LEU A 1039 42.24 -16.93 1.92
CA LEU A 1039 41.32 -17.25 0.80
C LEU A 1039 39.83 -17.04 1.12
N LEU A 1040 39.47 -16.96 2.40
CA LEU A 1040 38.14 -16.64 2.89
C LEU A 1040 37.89 -15.13 2.93
N GLU A 1041 38.95 -14.33 3.03
CA GLU A 1041 38.91 -12.86 3.06
C GLU A 1041 39.02 -12.25 1.64
N GLU A 1042 39.54 -13.01 0.65
CA GLU A 1042 39.47 -12.73 -0.81
C GLU A 1042 38.05 -12.91 -1.38
#